data_AF-A0A938M2Z2-F1
#
_entry.id   AF-A0A938M2Z2-F1
#
_cell.length_a   1.000
_cell.length_b   1.000
_cell.length_c   1.000
_cell.angle_alpha   90.00
_cell.angle_beta   90.00
_cell.angle_gamma   90.00
#
_symmetry.space_group_name_H-M   'P 1'
#
loop_
_entity.id
_entity.type
_entity.pdbx_description
1 polymer ?
#
loop_
_entity_poly.entity_id
_entity_poly.type
_entity_poly.pdbx_seq_one_letter_code
_entity_poly.pdbx_strand_id
1 'polypeptide(L)'
;MESKDGAGRFGVEESGPRLLLRLFMASFAGLFWQVLLIRWLPAELPFLGYFRSLVILASFLGLGLGCIVCGRVRVRCDRLVILFLLGIGIVVWTVYWGGDGLRGRGFGPASGILEQGSASVPAAPDFTLEFMGSGGQGNLVVAGAFTLVALCFVPLGVIIGQCFDRLPAIPAYLVNIGGSLLGTLAFVGVSMAGWTPPVWYFIGLISCWLLMPWSWQSNRSRLSLGTALALSLAVLATVHRLSSRPNIIWSPYQRITWYMQRSVVEDMHGRRTEVTVRGSVFVNHEYHQQIVNMAMWPDEQGMLELFREMDVAHALPPYQSLERAKKSYDLPYQRCKPKSVLIIASGVGNEAAAALRHGIEEIDAVEIDPGLVAVGRKHHPEQPYNSRVRVICDDARAFLERTKKRYDLIVMNSVDSHSQFASSAGLRLDSYIFTLEFFEQVRKHLRDDGLFATEFSGFHWNRVPWARARLKETLWRVFGYDALKGDKAWGMGGPIFLIRPADRPSPTTYSNEVSLSTDDWPQFYLRGRFIPWAYGELIVSVVLISALALVLARPSGLLRVDAHFFLLGSAFMLLEIKSITELSLAFGATWFVNAMVIAAILFAVGVANVIVLKVGRVPYAIGYAIVFLSLALGLVFTTGDFLALPFAARGAVACARAALPILGAGLVFATSFRNAALPPAALGWNLLGAMVGGLGEYLSLVTGVAALGWVIIILYALSLAALRFSHLRR
;
A
#
# COMPACT_ATOMS: atom_id res chain seq x y z
N MET A 1 40.05 42.07 -10.51
CA MET A 1 40.39 41.26 -11.70
C MET A 1 39.42 40.10 -11.77
N GLU A 2 38.39 40.25 -12.57
CA GLU A 2 37.40 39.21 -12.88
C GLU A 2 38.07 38.09 -13.68
N SER A 3 38.14 36.87 -13.15
CA SER A 3 38.55 35.71 -13.95
C SER A 3 37.35 35.14 -14.71
N LYS A 4 37.25 35.56 -15.97
CA LYS A 4 36.39 35.04 -17.03
C LYS A 4 36.74 33.59 -17.42
N ASP A 5 36.51 32.61 -16.54
CA ASP A 5 36.65 31.17 -16.88
C ASP A 5 35.34 30.37 -16.74
N GLY A 6 34.19 31.06 -16.81
CA GLY A 6 32.86 30.43 -16.86
C GLY A 6 32.33 30.17 -18.28
N ALA A 7 33.07 30.53 -19.33
CA ALA A 7 32.57 30.53 -20.69
C ALA A 7 32.67 29.15 -21.36
N GLY A 8 31.51 28.53 -21.62
CA GLY A 8 31.35 27.49 -22.66
C GLY A 8 31.21 26.03 -22.20
N ARG A 9 30.25 25.69 -21.31
CA ARG A 9 30.09 24.28 -20.86
C ARG A 9 28.78 23.56 -21.18
N PHE A 10 27.72 24.23 -21.59
CA PHE A 10 26.52 23.59 -22.14
C PHE A 10 25.92 24.51 -23.20
N GLY A 11 25.67 24.00 -24.40
CA GLY A 11 25.10 24.82 -25.49
C GLY A 11 23.81 25.50 -25.02
N VAL A 12 23.84 26.84 -25.07
CA VAL A 12 22.87 27.83 -24.57
C VAL A 12 22.87 27.97 -23.04
N GLU A 13 23.28 29.15 -22.55
CA GLU A 13 23.01 29.60 -21.18
C GLU A 13 21.49 29.62 -20.95
N GLU A 14 20.98 28.59 -20.28
CA GLU A 14 19.59 28.61 -19.83
C GLU A 14 19.44 29.65 -18.72
N SER A 15 18.51 30.58 -18.89
CA SER A 15 18.21 31.59 -17.88
C SER A 15 17.73 30.93 -16.58
N GLY A 16 18.04 31.56 -15.43
CA GLY A 16 17.65 31.07 -14.10
C GLY A 16 16.19 30.59 -13.99
N PRO A 17 15.19 31.32 -14.52
CA PRO A 17 13.79 30.88 -14.53
C PRO A 17 13.54 29.58 -15.30
N ARG A 18 14.21 29.36 -16.44
CA ARG A 18 14.07 28.13 -17.22
C ARG A 18 14.66 26.93 -16.47
N LEU A 19 15.76 27.14 -15.76
CA LEU A 19 16.40 26.11 -14.96
C LEU A 19 15.55 25.73 -13.73
N LEU A 20 14.93 26.71 -13.07
CA LEU A 20 13.96 26.47 -11.99
C LEU A 20 12.73 25.70 -12.51
N LEU A 21 12.20 26.06 -13.68
CA LEU A 21 11.09 25.33 -14.30
C LEU A 21 11.50 23.88 -14.64
N ARG A 22 12.71 23.67 -15.18
CA ARG A 22 13.23 22.32 -15.43
C ARG A 22 13.33 21.51 -14.14
N LEU A 23 13.86 22.09 -13.07
CA LEU A 23 13.94 21.43 -11.77
C LEU A 23 12.55 21.06 -11.26
N PHE A 24 11.61 22.00 -11.31
CA PHE A 24 10.23 21.76 -10.92
C PHE A 24 9.62 20.59 -11.70
N MET A 25 9.73 20.59 -13.03
CA MET A 25 9.14 19.56 -13.89
C MET A 25 9.81 18.20 -13.71
N ALA A 26 11.14 18.16 -13.51
CA ALA A 26 11.86 16.92 -13.23
C ALA A 26 11.46 16.33 -11.86
N SER A 27 11.25 17.20 -10.86
CA SER A 27 10.79 16.80 -9.52
C SER A 27 9.35 16.33 -9.53
N PHE A 28 8.48 17.01 -10.27
CA PHE A 28 7.10 16.60 -10.54
C PHE A 28 7.08 15.22 -11.20
N ALA A 29 7.82 15.05 -12.30
CA ALA A 29 7.90 13.78 -13.03
C ALA A 29 8.43 12.66 -12.12
N GLY A 30 9.50 12.93 -11.36
CA GLY A 30 10.09 11.97 -10.43
C GLY A 30 9.08 11.40 -9.45
N LEU A 31 8.34 12.27 -8.74
CA LEU A 31 7.36 11.81 -7.75
C LEU A 31 6.09 11.26 -8.39
N PHE A 32 5.60 11.87 -9.47
CA PHE A 32 4.42 11.37 -10.18
C PHE A 32 4.64 9.94 -10.69
N TRP A 33 5.77 9.68 -11.37
CA TRP A 33 6.11 8.34 -11.86
C TRP A 33 6.40 7.36 -10.73
N GLN A 34 7.03 7.81 -9.64
CA GLN A 34 7.27 6.97 -8.47
C GLN A 34 5.93 6.47 -7.88
N VAL A 35 4.98 7.38 -7.58
CA VAL A 35 3.68 7.01 -7.01
C VAL A 35 2.85 6.19 -8.00
N LEU A 36 2.92 6.51 -9.30
CA LEU A 36 2.31 5.72 -10.37
C LEU A 36 2.81 4.27 -10.36
N LEU A 37 4.12 4.06 -10.36
CA LEU A 37 4.69 2.71 -10.40
C LEU A 37 4.44 1.92 -9.11
N ILE A 38 4.46 2.59 -7.95
CA ILE A 38 4.07 1.97 -6.66
C ILE A 38 2.64 1.43 -6.70
N ARG A 39 1.75 2.11 -7.42
CA ARG A 39 0.36 1.69 -7.57
C ARG A 39 0.17 0.64 -8.67
N TRP A 40 0.73 0.88 -9.84
CA TRP A 40 0.43 0.09 -11.03
C TRP A 40 1.19 -1.23 -11.07
N LEU A 41 2.47 -1.27 -10.66
CA LEU A 41 3.27 -2.49 -10.74
C LEU A 41 2.71 -3.61 -9.84
N PRO A 42 2.44 -3.40 -8.54
CA PRO A 42 1.84 -4.44 -7.70
C PRO A 42 0.45 -4.87 -8.16
N ALA A 43 -0.33 -3.97 -8.79
CA ALA A 43 -1.66 -4.29 -9.29
C ALA A 43 -1.63 -5.20 -10.53
N GLU A 44 -0.56 -5.16 -11.31
CA GLU A 44 -0.36 -6.01 -12.49
C GLU A 44 0.54 -7.23 -12.24
N LEU A 45 1.43 -7.14 -11.24
CA LEU A 45 2.37 -8.18 -10.81
C LEU A 45 2.18 -8.43 -9.30
N PRO A 46 1.26 -9.34 -8.90
CA PRO A 46 0.85 -9.51 -7.51
C PRO A 46 2.00 -9.85 -6.56
N PHE A 47 2.99 -10.61 -7.03
CA PHE A 47 4.19 -10.95 -6.24
C PHE A 47 5.00 -9.72 -5.79
N LEU A 48 4.93 -8.59 -6.53
CA LEU A 48 5.56 -7.33 -6.10
C LEU A 48 4.77 -6.64 -4.99
N GLY A 49 3.49 -6.98 -4.81
CA GLY A 49 2.68 -6.53 -3.69
C GLY A 49 3.38 -6.79 -2.37
N TYR A 50 3.80 -8.03 -2.14
CA TYR A 50 4.50 -8.46 -0.92
C TYR A 50 5.75 -7.64 -0.59
N PHE A 51 6.35 -6.98 -1.57
CA PHE A 51 7.51 -6.12 -1.42
C PHE A 51 7.17 -4.68 -1.78
N ARG A 52 6.07 -4.12 -1.26
CA ARG A 52 5.57 -2.79 -1.65
C ARG A 52 6.61 -1.66 -1.55
N SER A 53 7.55 -1.74 -0.61
CA SER A 53 8.64 -0.76 -0.48
C SER A 53 9.66 -0.84 -1.62
N LEU A 54 9.74 -1.93 -2.39
CA LEU A 54 10.74 -2.17 -3.44
C LEU A 54 10.79 -1.06 -4.48
N VAL A 55 9.64 -0.60 -4.98
CA VAL A 55 9.59 0.47 -6.01
C VAL A 55 10.06 1.82 -5.42
N ILE A 56 9.72 2.11 -4.16
CA ILE A 56 10.19 3.30 -3.44
C ILE A 56 11.72 3.23 -3.27
N LEU A 57 12.23 2.09 -2.79
CA LEU A 57 13.65 1.86 -2.58
C LEU A 57 14.45 1.98 -3.90
N ALA A 58 13.94 1.38 -4.98
CA ALA A 58 14.56 1.42 -6.30
C ALA A 58 14.61 2.84 -6.86
N SER A 59 13.51 3.59 -6.76
CA SER A 59 13.46 4.98 -7.22
C SER A 59 14.38 5.91 -6.42
N PHE A 60 14.51 5.72 -5.10
CA PHE A 60 15.51 6.42 -4.29
C PHE A 60 16.94 6.08 -4.69
N LEU A 61 17.26 4.81 -4.95
CA LEU A 61 18.55 4.40 -5.48
C LEU A 61 18.84 5.10 -6.82
N GLY A 62 17.89 5.05 -7.76
CA GLY A 62 18.02 5.64 -9.08
C GLY A 62 18.22 7.16 -9.04
N LEU A 63 17.31 7.88 -8.38
CA LEU A 63 17.40 9.34 -8.23
C LEU A 63 18.68 9.75 -7.49
N GLY A 64 19.03 9.04 -6.41
CA GLY A 64 20.21 9.30 -5.60
C GLY A 64 21.51 9.10 -6.38
N LEU A 65 21.66 7.96 -7.07
CA LEU A 65 22.80 7.69 -7.95
C LEU A 65 22.91 8.74 -9.06
N GLY A 66 21.78 9.09 -9.69
CA GLY A 66 21.74 10.13 -10.73
C GLY A 66 22.27 11.48 -10.22
N CYS A 67 21.89 11.89 -9.02
CA CYS A 67 22.39 13.12 -8.40
C CYS A 67 23.90 13.05 -8.08
N ILE A 68 24.41 11.87 -7.68
CA ILE A 68 25.85 11.68 -7.38
C ILE A 68 26.70 11.74 -8.65
N VAL A 69 26.24 11.17 -9.76
CA VAL A 69 27.01 11.09 -11.01
C VAL A 69 26.80 12.28 -11.95
N CYS A 70 25.92 13.23 -11.59
CA CYS A 70 25.46 14.29 -12.49
C CYS A 70 26.61 15.14 -13.07
N GLY A 71 27.66 15.42 -12.29
CA GLY A 71 28.82 16.21 -12.73
C GLY A 71 29.67 15.54 -13.81
N ARG A 72 29.51 14.23 -14.03
CA ARG A 72 30.25 13.45 -15.04
C ARG A 72 29.40 13.10 -16.25
N VAL A 73 28.11 12.91 -16.03
CA VAL A 73 27.17 12.59 -17.10
C VAL A 73 26.90 13.87 -17.89
N ARG A 74 27.64 14.06 -18.99
CA ARG A 74 27.51 15.21 -19.90
C ARG A 74 26.44 15.00 -20.98
N VAL A 75 25.44 14.18 -20.68
CA VAL A 75 24.34 13.86 -21.61
C VAL A 75 23.32 14.99 -21.57
N ARG A 76 22.83 15.38 -22.75
CA ARG A 76 21.79 16.41 -22.90
C ARG A 76 20.46 15.94 -22.29
N CYS A 77 19.68 16.90 -21.77
CA CYS A 77 18.39 16.64 -21.12
C CYS A 77 17.43 15.82 -22.00
N ASP A 78 17.36 16.10 -23.31
CA ASP A 78 16.51 15.36 -24.26
C ASP A 78 16.83 13.86 -24.29
N ARG A 79 18.12 13.51 -24.33
CA ARG A 79 18.57 12.12 -24.31
C ARG A 79 18.31 11.44 -22.97
N LEU A 80 18.45 12.17 -21.86
CA LEU A 80 18.10 11.65 -20.54
C LEU A 80 16.60 11.34 -20.44
N VAL A 81 15.75 12.20 -20.99
CA VAL A 81 14.30 11.94 -21.07
C VAL A 81 14.01 10.73 -21.98
N ILE A 82 14.70 10.57 -23.11
CA ILE A 82 14.55 9.37 -23.97
C ILE A 82 14.96 8.10 -23.22
N LEU A 83 16.07 8.12 -22.47
CA LEU A 83 16.50 6.98 -21.66
C LEU A 83 15.46 6.63 -20.57
N PHE A 84 14.88 7.64 -19.94
CA PHE A 84 13.77 7.46 -19.00
C PHE A 84 12.56 6.79 -19.68
N LEU A 85 12.11 7.33 -20.82
CA LEU A 85 10.97 6.79 -21.58
C LEU A 85 11.23 5.37 -22.08
N LEU A 86 12.46 5.07 -22.50
CA LEU A 86 12.88 3.73 -22.87
C LEU A 86 12.80 2.78 -21.68
N GLY A 87 13.28 3.20 -20.51
CA GLY A 87 13.16 2.43 -19.27
C GLY A 87 11.71 2.12 -18.90
N ILE A 88 10.83 3.13 -18.92
CA ILE A 88 9.38 2.95 -18.72
C ILE A 88 8.78 2.02 -19.79
N GLY A 89 9.20 2.16 -21.05
CA GLY A 89 8.83 1.27 -22.13
C GLY A 89 9.18 -0.18 -21.85
N ILE A 90 10.41 -0.44 -21.37
CA ILE A 90 10.87 -1.78 -21.00
C ILE A 90 10.05 -2.31 -19.83
N VAL A 91 9.82 -1.52 -18.77
CA VAL A 91 8.98 -1.93 -17.62
C VAL A 91 7.59 -2.35 -18.09
N VAL A 92 6.92 -1.51 -18.88
CA VAL A 92 5.57 -1.78 -19.40
C VAL A 92 5.57 -3.01 -20.33
N TRP A 93 6.59 -3.15 -21.17
CA TRP A 93 6.76 -4.29 -22.05
C TRP A 93 6.99 -5.59 -21.28
N THR A 94 7.79 -5.57 -20.21
CA THR A 94 8.01 -6.73 -19.33
C THR A 94 6.71 -7.14 -18.64
N VAL A 95 5.89 -6.19 -18.16
CA VAL A 95 4.57 -6.51 -17.60
C VAL A 95 3.65 -7.10 -18.65
N TYR A 96 3.63 -6.54 -19.87
CA TYR A 96 2.78 -7.01 -20.96
C TYR A 96 3.12 -8.43 -21.40
N TRP A 97 4.41 -8.71 -21.66
CA TRP A 97 4.87 -10.02 -22.13
C TRP A 97 5.04 -11.04 -21.02
N GLY A 98 5.29 -10.60 -19.79
CA GLY A 98 5.37 -11.47 -18.63
C GLY A 98 4.10 -12.29 -18.41
N GLY A 99 2.95 -11.77 -18.89
CA GLY A 99 1.70 -12.50 -19.01
C GLY A 99 1.29 -13.20 -17.71
N ASP A 100 0.72 -14.40 -17.84
CA ASP A 100 0.31 -15.21 -16.68
C ASP A 100 1.51 -15.85 -15.95
N GLY A 101 2.66 -16.00 -16.64
CA GLY A 101 3.87 -16.62 -16.09
C GLY A 101 4.56 -15.79 -14.99
N LEU A 102 4.39 -14.46 -14.99
CA LEU A 102 4.80 -13.60 -13.87
C LEU A 102 3.66 -13.37 -12.86
N ARG A 103 2.39 -13.50 -13.28
CA ARG A 103 1.23 -13.23 -12.41
C ARG A 103 0.89 -14.37 -11.45
N GLY A 104 1.10 -15.62 -11.84
CA GLY A 104 0.78 -16.80 -11.01
C GLY A 104 1.87 -17.21 -10.00
N ARG A 105 2.78 -16.31 -9.61
CA ARG A 105 3.92 -16.63 -8.73
C ARG A 105 3.63 -16.20 -7.28
N GLY A 106 3.82 -17.12 -6.32
CA GLY A 106 3.60 -16.89 -4.89
C GLY A 106 4.59 -17.63 -3.98
N PHE A 107 4.69 -17.17 -2.73
CA PHE A 107 5.40 -17.77 -1.60
C PHE A 107 4.86 -19.15 -1.21
N GLY A 108 5.75 -20.14 -1.28
CA GLY A 108 5.46 -21.48 -0.75
C GLY A 108 5.33 -21.50 0.79
N PRO A 109 4.79 -22.60 1.37
CA PRO A 109 4.60 -22.77 2.82
C PRO A 109 5.88 -22.59 3.65
N ALA A 110 7.05 -22.87 3.07
CA ALA A 110 8.36 -22.73 3.70
C ALA A 110 8.76 -21.27 4.00
N SER A 111 8.12 -20.29 3.36
CA SER A 111 8.39 -18.86 3.57
C SER A 111 7.97 -18.36 4.96
N GLY A 112 7.07 -19.07 5.65
CA GLY A 112 6.43 -18.61 6.88
C GLY A 112 5.38 -17.51 6.66
N ILE A 113 5.13 -17.11 5.40
CA ILE A 113 4.06 -16.20 4.97
C ILE A 113 2.88 -17.04 4.50
N LEU A 114 1.68 -16.65 4.91
CA LEU A 114 0.44 -17.36 4.60
C LEU A 114 -0.13 -16.87 3.27
N GLU A 115 -0.06 -17.72 2.24
CA GLU A 115 -0.75 -17.49 0.96
C GLU A 115 -2.07 -18.27 0.87
N GLN A 116 -3.10 -17.64 0.33
CA GLN A 116 -4.28 -18.36 -0.14
C GLN A 116 -3.93 -18.94 -1.52
N GLY A 117 -4.05 -20.25 -1.73
CA GLY A 117 -3.94 -20.84 -3.06
C GLY A 117 -5.09 -20.39 -3.95
N SER A 118 -4.81 -20.00 -5.20
CA SER A 118 -5.82 -19.62 -6.20
C SER A 118 -6.75 -20.80 -6.52
N ALA A 119 -7.89 -20.90 -5.83
CA ALA A 119 -8.88 -21.95 -6.06
C ALA A 119 -9.77 -21.71 -7.31
N SER A 120 -9.33 -20.91 -8.29
CA SER A 120 -10.18 -20.45 -9.40
C SER A 120 -9.75 -20.90 -10.80
N VAL A 121 -8.92 -21.94 -10.94
CA VAL A 121 -8.80 -22.66 -12.23
C VAL A 121 -9.23 -24.12 -12.01
N PRO A 122 -10.48 -24.48 -12.34
CA PRO A 122 -10.92 -25.87 -12.34
C PRO A 122 -10.32 -26.59 -13.56
N ALA A 123 -9.01 -26.88 -13.50
CA ALA A 123 -8.25 -27.82 -14.37
C ALA A 123 -6.72 -27.70 -14.24
N ALA A 124 -6.17 -26.83 -13.38
CA ALA A 124 -4.72 -26.69 -13.26
C ALA A 124 -4.22 -27.40 -11.98
N PRO A 125 -3.42 -28.48 -12.09
CA PRO A 125 -2.77 -29.09 -10.92
C PRO A 125 -1.80 -28.07 -10.30
N ASP A 126 -1.84 -27.95 -8.96
CA ASP A 126 -0.77 -27.43 -8.09
C ASP A 126 0.10 -26.28 -8.65
N PHE A 127 -0.52 -25.19 -9.14
CA PHE A 127 0.20 -24.04 -9.70
C PHE A 127 0.67 -23.01 -8.64
N THR A 128 0.84 -23.41 -7.38
CA THR A 128 1.75 -22.67 -6.48
C THR A 128 3.18 -23.09 -6.81
N LEU A 129 3.72 -22.50 -7.89
CA LEU A 129 5.16 -22.51 -8.13
C LEU A 129 5.82 -21.84 -6.93
N GLU A 130 6.46 -22.62 -6.07
CA GLU A 130 7.20 -22.12 -4.91
C GLU A 130 8.21 -21.05 -5.38
N PHE A 131 7.86 -19.77 -5.25
CA PHE A 131 8.70 -18.67 -5.76
C PHE A 131 10.09 -18.66 -5.12
N MET A 132 10.20 -19.23 -3.90
CA MET A 132 11.43 -19.31 -3.13
C MET A 132 11.94 -20.74 -2.86
N GLY A 133 11.10 -21.76 -3.05
CA GLY A 133 11.53 -23.17 -3.00
C GLY A 133 12.15 -23.68 -4.30
N SER A 134 11.89 -23.00 -5.43
CA SER A 134 12.35 -23.36 -6.79
C SER A 134 13.81 -22.99 -7.13
N GLY A 135 14.70 -22.88 -6.15
CA GLY A 135 16.14 -22.70 -6.41
C GLY A 135 16.53 -21.34 -7.02
N GLY A 136 16.17 -20.24 -6.37
CA GLY A 136 16.70 -18.89 -6.65
C GLY A 136 16.06 -18.10 -7.79
N GLN A 137 15.14 -18.68 -8.57
CA GLN A 137 14.54 -18.01 -9.72
C GLN A 137 13.62 -16.84 -9.34
N GLY A 138 12.86 -16.92 -8.25
CA GLY A 138 12.00 -15.82 -7.79
C GLY A 138 12.79 -14.59 -7.37
N ASN A 139 13.89 -14.79 -6.66
CA ASN A 139 14.79 -13.70 -6.22
C ASN A 139 15.41 -12.95 -7.39
N LEU A 140 15.77 -13.66 -8.45
CA LEU A 140 16.29 -13.02 -9.67
C LEU A 140 15.25 -12.12 -10.34
N VAL A 141 13.96 -12.49 -10.30
CA VAL A 141 12.89 -11.63 -10.84
C VAL A 141 12.70 -10.39 -9.99
N VAL A 142 12.67 -10.52 -8.66
CA VAL A 142 12.55 -9.37 -7.74
C VAL A 142 13.76 -8.43 -7.85
N ALA A 143 14.97 -8.99 -7.85
CA ALA A 143 16.22 -8.25 -8.05
C ALA A 143 16.27 -7.57 -9.43
N GLY A 144 15.80 -8.26 -10.48
CA GLY A 144 15.68 -7.72 -11.83
C GLY A 144 14.68 -6.56 -11.90
N ALA A 145 13.51 -6.69 -11.29
CA ALA A 145 12.51 -5.63 -11.20
C ALA A 145 13.06 -4.42 -10.43
N PHE A 146 13.71 -4.64 -9.28
CA PHE A 146 14.36 -3.58 -8.50
C PHE A 146 15.42 -2.85 -9.34
N THR A 147 16.31 -3.58 -10.02
CA THR A 147 17.37 -3.02 -10.86
C THR A 147 16.79 -2.22 -12.02
N LEU A 148 15.79 -2.77 -12.70
CA LEU A 148 15.13 -2.12 -13.83
C LEU A 148 14.50 -0.80 -13.40
N VAL A 149 13.72 -0.79 -12.32
CA VAL A 149 13.11 0.43 -11.78
C VAL A 149 14.19 1.43 -11.36
N ALA A 150 15.24 0.99 -10.66
CA ALA A 150 16.33 1.88 -10.24
C ALA A 150 17.01 2.56 -11.43
N LEU A 151 17.33 1.79 -12.47
CA LEU A 151 17.91 2.33 -13.72
C LEU A 151 16.97 3.32 -14.41
N CYS A 152 15.66 3.09 -14.38
CA CYS A 152 14.68 4.02 -14.95
C CYS A 152 14.77 5.40 -14.29
N PHE A 153 15.03 5.49 -12.99
CA PHE A 153 15.06 6.78 -12.27
C PHE A 153 16.43 7.51 -12.32
N VAL A 154 17.51 6.84 -12.74
CA VAL A 154 18.84 7.48 -12.86
C VAL A 154 18.83 8.73 -13.76
N PRO A 155 18.23 8.72 -14.98
CA PRO A 155 18.20 9.90 -15.83
C PRO A 155 17.52 11.11 -15.20
N LEU A 156 16.41 10.93 -14.47
CA LEU A 156 15.74 12.01 -13.76
C LEU A 156 16.62 12.55 -12.62
N GLY A 157 17.30 11.67 -11.88
CA GLY A 157 18.27 12.07 -10.85
C GLY A 157 19.42 12.90 -11.42
N VAL A 158 19.92 12.55 -12.61
CA VAL A 158 20.94 13.36 -13.30
C VAL A 158 20.41 14.74 -13.66
N ILE A 159 19.19 14.85 -14.20
CA ILE A 159 18.57 16.16 -14.53
C ILE A 159 18.43 17.02 -13.28
N ILE A 160 17.93 16.45 -12.18
CA ILE A 160 17.79 17.15 -10.89
C ILE A 160 19.16 17.61 -10.39
N GLY A 161 20.15 16.71 -10.35
CA GLY A 161 21.51 17.03 -9.92
C GLY A 161 22.18 18.13 -10.75
N GLN A 162 22.01 18.11 -12.08
CA GLN A 162 22.52 19.16 -12.97
C GLN A 162 21.87 20.54 -12.70
N CYS A 163 20.61 20.57 -12.25
CA CYS A 163 19.95 21.81 -11.86
C CYS A 163 20.49 22.33 -10.52
N PHE A 164 20.66 21.45 -9.53
CA PHE A 164 21.23 21.80 -8.22
C PHE A 164 22.68 22.28 -8.31
N ASP A 165 23.46 21.79 -9.28
CA ASP A 165 24.85 22.23 -9.51
C ASP A 165 24.94 23.70 -9.98
N ARG A 166 23.84 24.25 -10.50
CA ARG A 166 23.79 25.58 -11.12
C ARG A 166 22.85 26.57 -10.41
N LEU A 167 22.11 26.11 -9.42
CA LEU A 167 21.16 26.93 -8.66
C LEU A 167 21.60 27.04 -7.19
N PRO A 168 21.27 28.14 -6.50
CA PRO A 168 21.45 28.22 -5.05
C PRO A 168 20.67 27.10 -4.33
N ALA A 169 21.33 26.43 -3.38
CA ALA A 169 20.84 25.19 -2.77
C ALA A 169 19.41 25.28 -2.19
N ILE A 170 19.12 26.31 -1.37
CA ILE A 170 17.83 26.41 -0.66
C ILE A 170 16.67 26.80 -1.59
N PRO A 171 16.77 27.84 -2.44
CA PRO A 171 15.74 28.12 -3.44
C PRO A 171 15.48 26.93 -4.39
N ALA A 172 16.53 26.25 -4.85
CA ALA A 172 16.39 25.05 -5.67
C ALA A 172 15.63 23.96 -4.92
N TYR A 173 15.96 23.73 -3.65
CA TYR A 173 15.30 22.71 -2.85
C TYR A 173 13.83 23.01 -2.57
N LEU A 174 13.45 24.28 -2.36
CA LEU A 174 12.03 24.67 -2.28
C LEU A 174 11.26 24.36 -3.58
N VAL A 175 11.85 24.65 -4.74
CA VAL A 175 11.25 24.33 -6.04
C VAL A 175 11.17 22.82 -6.26
N ASN A 176 12.19 22.07 -5.84
CA ASN A 176 12.19 20.62 -5.87
C ASN A 176 11.04 20.04 -5.02
N ILE A 177 10.91 20.47 -3.75
CA ILE A 177 9.81 20.05 -2.87
C ILE A 177 8.45 20.43 -3.47
N GLY A 178 8.30 21.65 -4.02
CA GLY A 178 7.06 22.10 -4.63
C GLY A 178 6.65 21.25 -5.85
N GLY A 179 7.60 20.94 -6.73
CA GLY A 179 7.39 20.05 -7.87
C GLY A 179 7.01 18.64 -7.43
N SER A 180 7.76 18.08 -6.47
CA SER A 180 7.49 16.77 -5.86
C SER A 180 6.09 16.67 -5.25
N LEU A 181 5.69 17.66 -4.44
CA LEU A 181 4.37 17.72 -3.81
C LEU A 181 3.25 17.76 -4.86
N LEU A 182 3.37 18.61 -5.88
CA LEU A 182 2.37 18.69 -6.95
C LEU A 182 2.32 17.42 -7.79
N GLY A 183 3.45 16.74 -8.01
CA GLY A 183 3.48 15.43 -8.66
C GLY A 183 2.69 14.37 -7.88
N THR A 184 2.92 14.29 -6.57
CA THR A 184 2.18 13.38 -5.68
C THR A 184 0.68 13.71 -5.66
N LEU A 185 0.32 14.99 -5.46
CA LEU A 185 -1.08 15.41 -5.40
C LEU A 185 -1.82 15.20 -6.74
N ALA A 186 -1.15 15.45 -7.87
CA ALA A 186 -1.73 15.21 -9.19
C ALA A 186 -2.06 13.73 -9.37
N PHE A 187 -1.15 12.82 -9.00
CA PHE A 187 -1.41 11.39 -9.09
C PHE A 187 -2.54 10.95 -8.14
N VAL A 188 -2.55 11.44 -6.91
CA VAL A 188 -3.63 11.18 -5.94
C VAL A 188 -4.97 11.63 -6.50
N GLY A 189 -5.05 12.83 -7.07
CA GLY A 189 -6.27 13.38 -7.65
C GLY A 189 -6.84 12.50 -8.78
N VAL A 190 -5.99 12.07 -9.72
CA VAL A 190 -6.45 11.21 -10.83
C VAL A 190 -6.81 9.79 -10.38
N SER A 191 -6.15 9.29 -9.34
CA SER A 191 -6.48 8.03 -8.70
C SER A 191 -7.83 8.09 -7.98
N MET A 192 -8.13 9.20 -7.28
CA MET A 192 -9.41 9.41 -6.60
C MET A 192 -10.57 9.57 -7.58
N ALA A 193 -10.31 10.16 -8.76
CA ALA A 193 -11.29 10.27 -9.82
C ALA A 193 -11.65 8.92 -10.50
N GLY A 194 -11.00 7.81 -10.09
CA GLY A 194 -11.22 6.48 -10.68
C GLY A 194 -10.77 6.40 -12.14
N TRP A 195 -9.86 7.28 -12.57
CA TRP A 195 -9.34 7.27 -13.94
C TRP A 195 -8.45 6.05 -14.17
N THR A 196 -8.39 5.57 -15.41
CA THR A 196 -7.66 4.35 -15.76
C THR A 196 -6.17 4.64 -16.02
N PRO A 197 -5.29 3.62 -15.92
CA PRO A 197 -3.85 3.77 -16.14
C PRO A 197 -3.43 4.49 -17.43
N PRO A 198 -4.08 4.33 -18.60
CA PRO A 198 -3.73 5.11 -19.79
C PRO A 198 -3.73 6.62 -19.55
N VAL A 199 -4.65 7.13 -18.72
CA VAL A 199 -4.71 8.55 -18.36
C VAL A 199 -3.57 8.92 -17.42
N TRP A 200 -3.24 8.06 -16.45
CA TRP A 200 -2.11 8.29 -15.54
C TRP A 200 -0.79 8.35 -16.32
N TYR A 201 -0.56 7.38 -17.20
CA TYR A 201 0.61 7.34 -18.08
C TYR A 201 0.65 8.54 -19.03
N PHE A 202 -0.49 8.96 -19.57
CA PHE A 202 -0.56 10.16 -20.42
C PHE A 202 -0.08 11.42 -19.70
N ILE A 203 -0.53 11.65 -18.46
CA ILE A 203 -0.08 12.79 -17.64
C ILE A 203 1.42 12.69 -17.30
N GLY A 204 1.87 11.49 -16.92
CA GLY A 204 3.29 11.23 -16.67
C GLY A 204 4.16 11.51 -17.91
N LEU A 205 3.70 11.10 -19.10
CA LEU A 205 4.38 11.36 -20.36
C LEU A 205 4.40 12.85 -20.69
N ILE A 206 3.28 13.58 -20.49
CA ILE A 206 3.27 15.04 -20.65
C ILE A 206 4.35 15.71 -19.79
N SER A 207 4.51 15.28 -18.53
CA SER A 207 5.55 15.83 -17.66
C SER A 207 6.97 15.62 -18.22
N CYS A 208 7.24 14.48 -18.86
CA CYS A 208 8.49 14.21 -19.57
C CYS A 208 8.65 15.07 -20.82
N TRP A 209 7.58 15.30 -21.57
CA TRP A 209 7.58 16.16 -22.76
C TRP A 209 7.86 17.64 -22.44
N LEU A 210 7.44 18.10 -21.26
CA LEU A 210 7.77 19.46 -20.78
C LEU A 210 9.28 19.64 -20.49
N LEU A 211 10.04 18.55 -20.35
CA LEU A 211 11.50 18.58 -20.20
C LEU A 211 12.25 18.58 -21.54
N MET A 212 11.56 18.32 -22.66
CA MET A 212 12.16 18.28 -23.99
C MET A 212 12.41 19.69 -24.55
N PRO A 213 13.45 19.88 -25.37
CA PRO A 213 13.65 21.12 -26.11
C PRO A 213 12.63 21.22 -27.25
N TRP A 214 11.73 22.20 -27.19
CA TRP A 214 10.68 22.44 -28.19
C TRP A 214 11.17 23.13 -29.49
N SER A 215 12.48 23.09 -29.75
CA SER A 215 13.07 23.73 -30.94
C SER A 215 13.11 22.78 -32.14
N TRP A 216 12.38 23.09 -33.21
CA TRP A 216 12.35 22.33 -34.47
C TRP A 216 13.49 22.67 -35.45
N GLN A 217 14.43 23.51 -35.04
CA GLN A 217 15.43 24.10 -35.93
C GLN A 217 16.59 23.15 -36.29
N SER A 218 16.87 22.11 -35.49
CA SER A 218 17.97 21.17 -35.73
C SER A 218 17.47 19.79 -36.12
N ASN A 219 18.16 19.11 -37.04
CA ASN A 219 17.84 17.72 -37.40
C ASN A 219 17.95 16.78 -36.18
N ARG A 220 18.85 17.09 -35.24
CA ARG A 220 19.02 16.31 -34.01
C ARG A 220 17.85 16.44 -33.04
N SER A 221 17.26 17.64 -32.91
CA SER A 221 16.10 17.84 -32.02
C SER A 221 14.82 17.23 -32.61
N ARG A 222 14.66 17.26 -33.94
CA ARG A 222 13.57 16.54 -34.63
C ARG A 222 13.65 15.03 -34.38
N LEU A 223 14.85 14.45 -34.48
CA LEU A 223 15.05 13.02 -34.19
C LEU A 223 14.69 12.69 -32.73
N SER A 224 15.16 13.48 -31.75
CA SER A 224 14.83 13.22 -30.34
C SER A 224 13.34 13.31 -30.04
N LEU A 225 12.64 14.30 -30.62
CA LEU A 225 11.20 14.45 -30.47
C LEU A 225 10.45 13.29 -31.13
N GLY A 226 10.87 12.87 -32.33
CA GLY A 226 10.30 11.72 -33.03
C GLY A 226 10.49 10.41 -32.25
N THR A 227 11.67 10.17 -31.71
CA THR A 227 11.94 8.99 -30.86
C THR A 227 11.09 9.02 -29.58
N ALA A 228 11.00 10.17 -28.90
CA ALA A 228 10.19 10.30 -27.70
C ALA A 228 8.70 10.08 -27.99
N LEU A 229 8.20 10.54 -29.14
CA LEU A 229 6.83 10.30 -29.59
C LEU A 229 6.57 8.83 -29.86
N ALA A 230 7.45 8.16 -30.61
CA ALA A 230 7.33 6.74 -30.87
C ALA A 230 7.30 5.92 -29.56
N LEU A 231 8.20 6.20 -28.63
CA LEU A 231 8.23 5.54 -27.32
C LEU A 231 6.96 5.83 -26.49
N SER A 232 6.52 7.09 -26.45
CA SER A 232 5.32 7.50 -25.71
C SER A 232 4.06 6.80 -26.24
N LEU A 233 3.90 6.75 -27.57
CA LEU A 233 2.78 6.09 -28.23
C LEU A 233 2.82 4.57 -28.00
N ALA A 234 4.00 3.95 -28.07
CA ALA A 234 4.16 2.52 -27.76
C ALA A 234 3.77 2.21 -26.31
N VAL A 235 4.24 3.01 -25.34
CA VAL A 235 3.86 2.89 -23.93
C VAL A 235 2.34 3.02 -23.76
N LEU A 236 1.73 4.06 -24.31
CA LEU A 236 0.28 4.29 -24.20
C LEU A 236 -0.54 3.17 -24.83
N ALA A 237 -0.15 2.69 -26.01
CA ALA A 237 -0.83 1.59 -26.69
C ALA A 237 -0.78 0.31 -25.86
N THR A 238 0.38 -0.03 -25.28
CA THR A 238 0.54 -1.24 -24.46
C THR A 238 -0.23 -1.12 -23.14
N VAL A 239 -0.17 0.02 -22.44
CA VAL A 239 -0.94 0.24 -21.21
C VAL A 239 -2.45 0.22 -21.49
N HIS A 240 -2.90 0.81 -22.60
CA HIS A 240 -4.30 0.75 -23.01
C HIS A 240 -4.78 -0.70 -23.22
N ARG A 241 -3.97 -1.54 -23.86
CA ARG A 241 -4.29 -2.97 -24.04
C ARG A 241 -4.36 -3.75 -22.72
N LEU A 242 -3.50 -3.39 -21.75
CA LEU A 242 -3.51 -4.03 -20.43
C LEU A 242 -4.72 -3.63 -19.59
N SER A 243 -5.06 -2.35 -19.60
CA SER A 243 -5.92 -1.77 -18.56
C SER A 243 -7.35 -1.42 -19.01
N SER A 244 -7.66 -1.45 -20.31
CA SER A 244 -8.96 -1.01 -20.86
C SER A 244 -9.95 -2.15 -21.19
N ARG A 245 -9.98 -3.22 -20.39
CA ARG A 245 -10.98 -4.31 -20.57
C ARG A 245 -12.33 -3.91 -19.94
N PRO A 246 -13.48 -4.36 -20.48
CA PRO A 246 -14.81 -3.92 -20.05
C PRO A 246 -15.18 -4.28 -18.61
N ASN A 247 -14.53 -5.30 -18.03
CA ASN A 247 -14.82 -5.78 -16.68
C ASN A 247 -13.76 -5.35 -15.67
N ILE A 248 -13.09 -4.21 -15.90
CA ILE A 248 -12.06 -3.68 -14.98
C ILE A 248 -12.51 -2.32 -14.46
N ILE A 249 -12.44 -2.15 -13.14
CA ILE A 249 -12.56 -0.87 -12.44
C ILE A 249 -11.24 -0.61 -11.71
N TRP A 250 -10.75 0.62 -11.80
CA TRP A 250 -9.63 1.09 -10.98
C TRP A 250 -10.19 1.97 -9.87
N SER A 251 -10.36 1.40 -8.68
CA SER A 251 -10.73 2.17 -7.49
C SER A 251 -9.52 2.95 -6.98
N PRO A 252 -9.68 3.88 -6.01
CA PRO A 252 -8.57 4.52 -5.32
C PRO A 252 -7.63 3.56 -4.58
N TYR A 253 -8.04 2.32 -4.33
CA TYR A 253 -7.25 1.34 -3.62
C TYR A 253 -6.65 0.28 -4.55
N GLN A 254 -7.43 -0.23 -5.50
CA GLN A 254 -7.16 -1.51 -6.15
C GLN A 254 -7.64 -1.56 -7.61
N ARG A 255 -7.12 -2.54 -8.34
CA ARG A 255 -7.65 -2.97 -9.66
C ARG A 255 -8.68 -4.07 -9.42
N ILE A 256 -9.94 -3.80 -9.69
CA ILE A 256 -11.04 -4.76 -9.48
C ILE A 256 -11.47 -5.31 -10.84
N THR A 257 -11.52 -6.63 -10.96
CA THR A 257 -12.06 -7.34 -12.14
C THR A 257 -13.19 -8.25 -11.70
N TRP A 258 -14.25 -8.39 -12.49
CA TRP A 258 -15.32 -9.34 -12.19
C TRP A 258 -15.70 -10.20 -13.39
N TYR A 259 -16.15 -11.41 -13.09
CA TYR A 259 -16.63 -12.38 -14.06
C TYR A 259 -17.95 -12.94 -13.55
N MET A 260 -19.03 -12.76 -14.33
CA MET A 260 -20.33 -13.33 -14.00
C MET A 260 -20.51 -14.64 -14.76
N GLN A 261 -20.81 -15.71 -14.03
CA GLN A 261 -21.20 -16.99 -14.59
C GLN A 261 -22.72 -17.00 -14.77
N ARG A 262 -23.12 -17.04 -16.04
CA ARG A 262 -24.52 -17.21 -16.43
C ARG A 262 -24.77 -18.66 -16.80
N SER A 263 -25.92 -19.19 -16.40
CA SER A 263 -26.38 -20.51 -16.76
C SER A 263 -27.76 -20.38 -17.39
N VAL A 264 -28.01 -21.18 -18.42
CA VAL A 264 -29.33 -21.28 -19.03
C VAL A 264 -30.05 -22.39 -18.29
N VAL A 265 -31.18 -22.07 -17.67
CA VAL A 265 -32.07 -23.04 -17.07
C VAL A 265 -33.26 -23.21 -17.99
N GLU A 266 -33.57 -24.45 -18.36
CA GLU A 266 -34.70 -24.80 -19.21
C GLU A 266 -35.82 -25.36 -18.31
N ASP A 267 -37.02 -24.79 -18.44
CA ASP A 267 -38.20 -25.31 -17.72
C ASP A 267 -38.81 -26.52 -18.43
N MET A 268 -39.74 -27.23 -17.78
CA MET A 268 -40.45 -28.38 -18.38
C MET A 268 -41.24 -28.05 -19.67
N HIS A 269 -41.47 -26.77 -20.00
CA HIS A 269 -42.14 -26.34 -21.23
C HIS A 269 -41.13 -25.98 -22.34
N GLY A 270 -39.84 -26.26 -22.15
CA GLY A 270 -38.76 -25.95 -23.09
C GLY A 270 -38.39 -24.46 -23.13
N ARG A 271 -38.87 -23.64 -22.19
CA ARG A 271 -38.52 -22.21 -22.12
C ARG A 271 -37.16 -22.06 -21.43
N ARG A 272 -36.24 -21.45 -22.15
CA ARG A 272 -34.87 -21.20 -21.69
C ARG A 272 -34.77 -19.83 -21.05
N THR A 273 -34.37 -19.79 -19.79
CA THR A 273 -34.12 -18.55 -19.04
C THR A 273 -32.64 -18.46 -18.69
N GLU A 274 -31.99 -17.37 -19.09
CA GLU A 274 -30.62 -17.09 -18.67
C GLU A 274 -30.61 -16.51 -17.25
N VAL A 275 -29.87 -17.15 -16.37
CA VAL A 275 -29.78 -16.82 -14.95
C VAL A 275 -28.33 -16.56 -14.58
N THR A 276 -28.08 -15.47 -13.85
CA THR A 276 -26.77 -15.28 -13.20
C THR A 276 -26.73 -16.10 -11.91
N VAL A 277 -25.95 -17.18 -11.93
CA VAL A 277 -25.86 -18.14 -10.81
C VAL A 277 -24.80 -17.69 -9.80
N ARG A 278 -23.66 -17.22 -10.31
CA ARG A 278 -22.50 -16.82 -9.50
C ARG A 278 -21.69 -15.76 -10.23
N GLY A 279 -20.93 -14.98 -9.51
CA GLY A 279 -19.85 -14.16 -10.04
C GLY A 279 -18.59 -14.35 -9.21
N SER A 280 -17.45 -14.06 -9.80
CA SER A 280 -16.16 -14.01 -9.11
C SER A 280 -15.57 -12.62 -9.28
N VAL A 281 -15.12 -12.04 -8.17
CA VAL A 281 -14.42 -10.76 -8.13
C VAL A 281 -12.96 -11.02 -7.79
N PHE A 282 -12.10 -10.38 -8.56
CA PHE A 282 -10.66 -10.43 -8.43
C PHE A 282 -10.14 -9.03 -8.17
N VAL A 283 -9.17 -8.94 -7.26
CA VAL A 283 -8.47 -7.71 -6.89
C VAL A 283 -7.02 -7.90 -7.28
N ASN A 284 -6.47 -7.01 -8.10
CA ASN A 284 -5.09 -7.08 -8.58
C ASN A 284 -4.73 -8.45 -9.20
N HIS A 285 -5.68 -9.09 -9.92
CA HIS A 285 -5.55 -10.45 -10.47
C HIS A 285 -5.62 -11.61 -9.46
N GLU A 286 -5.77 -11.31 -8.17
CA GLU A 286 -5.95 -12.28 -7.09
C GLU A 286 -7.44 -12.47 -6.76
N TYR A 287 -7.82 -13.68 -6.36
CA TYR A 287 -9.22 -13.98 -6.05
C TYR A 287 -9.60 -13.27 -4.75
N HIS A 288 -10.73 -12.55 -4.76
CA HIS A 288 -11.15 -11.74 -3.62
C HIS A 288 -12.43 -12.26 -2.97
N GLN A 289 -13.52 -12.30 -3.74
CA GLN A 289 -14.84 -12.68 -3.24
C GLN A 289 -15.70 -13.23 -4.37
N GLN A 290 -16.72 -14.01 -4.04
CA GLN A 290 -17.79 -14.38 -4.97
C GLN A 290 -19.00 -13.48 -4.81
N ILE A 291 -19.73 -13.32 -5.91
CA ILE A 291 -21.10 -12.85 -5.92
C ILE A 291 -21.97 -14.09 -6.01
N VAL A 292 -22.91 -14.28 -5.08
CA VAL A 292 -23.74 -15.50 -5.07
C VAL A 292 -25.21 -15.10 -5.09
N ASN A 293 -26.00 -15.72 -5.98
CA ASN A 293 -27.45 -15.55 -5.97
C ASN A 293 -28.09 -16.59 -5.03
N MET A 294 -28.25 -16.24 -3.76
CA MET A 294 -28.84 -17.13 -2.76
C MET A 294 -30.36 -16.96 -2.62
N ALA A 295 -30.94 -15.92 -3.22
CA ALA A 295 -32.39 -15.69 -3.21
C ALA A 295 -33.14 -16.63 -4.15
N MET A 296 -32.45 -17.15 -5.17
CA MET A 296 -33.12 -17.95 -6.20
C MET A 296 -33.48 -19.35 -5.72
N TRP A 297 -32.81 -19.88 -4.70
CA TRP A 297 -32.98 -21.27 -4.25
C TRP A 297 -33.96 -21.36 -3.07
N PRO A 298 -35.09 -22.07 -3.23
CA PRO A 298 -36.07 -22.29 -2.17
C PRO A 298 -35.51 -23.10 -0.99
N ASP A 299 -36.33 -23.26 0.04
CA ASP A 299 -36.11 -24.26 1.08
C ASP A 299 -36.17 -25.70 0.52
N GLU A 300 -35.94 -26.70 1.38
CA GLU A 300 -35.87 -28.11 0.99
C GLU A 300 -37.15 -28.61 0.28
N GLN A 301 -38.31 -28.05 0.62
CA GLN A 301 -39.61 -28.33 0.00
C GLN A 301 -39.78 -27.65 -1.36
N GLY A 302 -39.51 -26.34 -1.46
CA GLY A 302 -39.55 -25.66 -2.75
C GLY A 302 -38.48 -26.18 -3.72
N MET A 303 -37.39 -26.76 -3.23
CA MET A 303 -36.39 -27.47 -4.03
C MET A 303 -36.94 -28.78 -4.64
N LEU A 304 -37.71 -29.56 -3.89
CA LEU A 304 -38.41 -30.74 -4.41
C LEU A 304 -39.43 -30.37 -5.49
N GLU A 305 -40.07 -29.20 -5.38
CA GLU A 305 -40.95 -28.65 -6.42
C GLU A 305 -40.18 -28.12 -7.63
N LEU A 306 -39.07 -27.39 -7.42
CA LEU A 306 -38.21 -26.90 -8.50
C LEU A 306 -37.58 -28.06 -9.29
N PHE A 307 -37.13 -29.13 -8.61
CA PHE A 307 -36.64 -30.35 -9.25
C PHE A 307 -37.72 -31.15 -9.96
N ARG A 308 -38.99 -30.98 -9.57
CA ARG A 308 -40.13 -31.51 -10.32
C ARG A 308 -40.43 -30.66 -11.55
N GLU A 309 -40.19 -29.35 -11.51
CA GLU A 309 -40.53 -28.39 -12.57
C GLU A 309 -39.40 -28.06 -13.56
N MET A 310 -38.17 -28.50 -13.28
CA MET A 310 -36.97 -28.22 -14.08
C MET A 310 -36.09 -29.46 -14.18
N ASP A 311 -35.48 -29.73 -15.34
CA ASP A 311 -34.53 -30.85 -15.54
C ASP A 311 -33.13 -30.49 -14.99
N VAL A 312 -33.04 -30.29 -13.67
CA VAL A 312 -31.83 -29.81 -12.96
C VAL A 312 -30.93 -30.95 -12.48
N ALA A 313 -31.28 -32.21 -12.75
CA ALA A 313 -30.55 -33.39 -12.28
C ALA A 313 -29.07 -33.40 -12.73
N HIS A 314 -28.72 -32.72 -13.83
CA HIS A 314 -27.35 -32.57 -14.32
C HIS A 314 -26.55 -31.43 -13.66
N ALA A 315 -27.15 -30.62 -12.77
CA ALA A 315 -26.54 -29.44 -12.13
C ALA A 315 -26.22 -29.61 -10.62
N LEU A 316 -26.13 -30.86 -10.14
CA LEU A 316 -25.84 -31.21 -8.74
C LEU A 316 -24.55 -30.57 -8.14
N PRO A 317 -23.42 -30.41 -8.86
CA PRO A 317 -22.18 -29.88 -8.25
C PRO A 317 -22.24 -28.38 -7.87
N PRO A 318 -22.80 -27.47 -8.70
CA PRO A 318 -23.06 -26.09 -8.30
C PRO A 318 -23.99 -25.98 -7.07
N TYR A 319 -25.03 -26.80 -6.99
CA TYR A 319 -26.10 -26.67 -6.00
C TYR A 319 -25.63 -26.87 -4.54
N GLN A 320 -24.92 -27.96 -4.24
CA GLN A 320 -24.47 -28.24 -2.86
C GLN A 320 -23.56 -27.13 -2.30
N SER A 321 -22.79 -26.48 -3.17
CA SER A 321 -21.95 -25.34 -2.78
C SER A 321 -22.78 -24.09 -2.44
N LEU A 322 -23.87 -23.85 -3.15
CA LEU A 322 -24.76 -22.71 -2.95
C LEU A 322 -25.64 -22.88 -1.71
N GLU A 323 -26.15 -24.09 -1.46
CA GLU A 323 -26.90 -24.41 -0.25
C GLU A 323 -26.02 -24.24 1.00
N ARG A 324 -24.78 -24.73 0.95
CA ARG A 324 -23.79 -24.49 2.01
C ARG A 324 -23.51 -23.00 2.19
N ALA A 325 -23.36 -22.25 1.11
CA ALA A 325 -23.17 -20.78 1.18
C ALA A 325 -24.35 -20.10 1.86
N LYS A 326 -25.58 -20.38 1.43
CA LYS A 326 -26.80 -19.83 2.03
C LYS A 326 -26.88 -20.16 3.52
N LYS A 327 -26.68 -21.43 3.90
CA LYS A 327 -26.61 -21.84 5.31
C LYS A 327 -25.55 -21.06 6.10
N SER A 328 -24.38 -20.81 5.51
CA SER A 328 -23.29 -20.05 6.14
C SER A 328 -23.68 -18.60 6.44
N TYR A 329 -24.22 -17.90 5.43
CA TYR A 329 -24.60 -16.50 5.55
C TYR A 329 -25.87 -16.29 6.39
N ASP A 330 -26.81 -17.24 6.36
CA ASP A 330 -28.09 -17.14 7.07
C ASP A 330 -27.96 -17.54 8.56
N LEU A 331 -26.93 -18.31 8.93
CA LEU A 331 -26.75 -18.86 10.27
C LEU A 331 -26.79 -17.81 11.42
N PRO A 332 -26.10 -16.65 11.34
CA PRO A 332 -26.15 -15.67 12.42
C PRO A 332 -27.58 -15.20 12.72
N TYR A 333 -28.40 -15.04 11.67
CA TYR A 333 -29.79 -14.60 11.74
C TYR A 333 -30.76 -15.71 12.19
N GLN A 334 -30.33 -16.97 12.14
CA GLN A 334 -31.07 -18.09 12.74
C GLN A 334 -30.81 -18.21 14.25
N ARG A 335 -29.68 -17.68 14.73
CA ARG A 335 -29.19 -17.81 16.11
C ARG A 335 -29.48 -16.59 16.98
N CYS A 336 -29.86 -15.48 16.35
CA CYS A 336 -30.40 -14.29 17.01
C CYS A 336 -31.51 -13.68 16.13
N LYS A 337 -32.37 -12.83 16.70
CA LYS A 337 -33.37 -12.05 15.95
C LYS A 337 -33.00 -10.56 16.02
N PRO A 338 -31.95 -10.12 15.31
CA PRO A 338 -31.42 -8.77 15.47
C PRO A 338 -32.37 -7.75 14.85
N LYS A 339 -32.42 -6.53 15.39
CA LYS A 339 -33.08 -5.39 14.73
C LYS A 339 -32.06 -4.53 13.99
N SER A 340 -30.85 -4.46 14.53
CA SER A 340 -29.74 -3.65 14.05
C SER A 340 -28.52 -4.53 13.75
N VAL A 341 -27.98 -4.39 12.53
CA VAL A 341 -26.84 -5.19 12.05
C VAL A 341 -25.73 -4.28 11.54
N LEU A 342 -24.50 -4.57 11.97
CA LEU A 342 -23.28 -4.01 11.40
C LEU A 342 -22.56 -5.10 10.61
N ILE A 343 -22.25 -4.81 9.35
CA ILE A 343 -21.45 -5.67 8.47
C ILE A 343 -20.10 -4.99 8.25
N ILE A 344 -19.03 -5.65 8.66
CA ILE A 344 -17.65 -5.18 8.51
C ILE A 344 -17.01 -5.84 7.29
N ALA A 345 -16.37 -5.04 6.42
CA ALA A 345 -15.77 -5.47 5.15
C ALA A 345 -16.81 -6.15 4.24
N SER A 346 -17.88 -5.42 3.93
CA SER A 346 -19.06 -5.98 3.23
C SER A 346 -18.80 -6.34 1.76
N GLY A 347 -17.69 -5.88 1.16
CA GLY A 347 -17.28 -6.23 -0.20
C GLY A 347 -18.37 -6.01 -1.24
N VAL A 348 -18.74 -7.06 -1.97
CA VAL A 348 -19.82 -7.03 -2.98
C VAL A 348 -21.24 -7.21 -2.41
N GLY A 349 -21.37 -7.50 -1.11
CA GLY A 349 -22.64 -7.44 -0.39
C GLY A 349 -23.38 -8.76 -0.15
N ASN A 350 -22.71 -9.92 -0.13
CA ASN A 350 -23.39 -11.20 0.17
C ASN A 350 -24.04 -11.19 1.58
N GLU A 351 -23.36 -10.61 2.57
CA GLU A 351 -23.82 -10.47 3.95
C GLU A 351 -25.00 -9.50 4.04
N ALA A 352 -24.95 -8.41 3.25
CA ALA A 352 -26.04 -7.45 3.17
C ALA A 352 -27.27 -8.08 2.49
N ALA A 353 -27.07 -8.92 1.47
CA ALA A 353 -28.14 -9.73 0.89
C ALA A 353 -28.76 -10.66 1.95
N ALA A 354 -27.94 -11.31 2.77
CA ALA A 354 -28.43 -12.17 3.86
C ALA A 354 -29.27 -11.39 4.88
N ALA A 355 -28.80 -10.23 5.35
CA ALA A 355 -29.56 -9.36 6.24
C ALA A 355 -30.93 -8.98 5.64
N LEU A 356 -30.96 -8.63 4.35
CA LEU A 356 -32.20 -8.27 3.66
C LEU A 356 -33.18 -9.44 3.53
N ARG A 357 -32.68 -10.67 3.28
CA ARG A 357 -33.51 -11.89 3.23
C ARG A 357 -34.17 -12.18 4.57
N HIS A 358 -33.49 -11.86 5.68
CA HIS A 358 -34.02 -12.00 7.04
C HIS A 358 -34.85 -10.80 7.51
N GLY A 359 -35.20 -9.89 6.62
CA GLY A 359 -36.11 -8.77 6.92
C GLY A 359 -35.54 -7.72 7.87
N ILE A 360 -34.21 -7.61 7.97
CA ILE A 360 -33.57 -6.62 8.83
C ILE A 360 -33.82 -5.21 8.29
N GLU A 361 -34.25 -4.30 9.16
CA GLU A 361 -34.60 -2.92 8.81
C GLU A 361 -33.41 -1.96 8.95
N GLU A 362 -32.50 -2.20 9.90
CA GLU A 362 -31.37 -1.30 10.18
C GLU A 362 -30.03 -1.98 9.89
N ILE A 363 -29.51 -1.79 8.67
CA ILE A 363 -28.27 -2.41 8.18
C ILE A 363 -27.24 -1.33 7.89
N ASP A 364 -26.13 -1.29 8.65
CA ASP A 364 -24.93 -0.54 8.31
C ASP A 364 -23.90 -1.49 7.67
N ALA A 365 -23.48 -1.21 6.44
CA ALA A 365 -22.48 -1.99 5.72
C ALA A 365 -21.22 -1.13 5.49
N VAL A 366 -20.11 -1.51 6.13
CA VAL A 366 -18.84 -0.78 6.07
C VAL A 366 -17.88 -1.48 5.10
N GLU A 367 -17.43 -0.76 4.10
CA GLU A 367 -16.49 -1.24 3.08
C GLU A 367 -15.49 -0.13 2.74
N ILE A 368 -14.20 -0.43 2.69
CA ILE A 368 -13.18 0.58 2.43
C ILE A 368 -13.08 0.93 0.94
N ASP A 369 -13.35 -0.03 0.05
CA ASP A 369 -13.22 0.14 -1.39
C ASP A 369 -14.58 0.46 -2.07
N PRO A 370 -14.79 1.71 -2.51
CA PRO A 370 -16.03 2.09 -3.19
C PRO A 370 -16.22 1.38 -4.54
N GLY A 371 -15.16 0.83 -5.14
CA GLY A 371 -15.23 0.04 -6.36
C GLY A 371 -15.89 -1.33 -6.14
N LEU A 372 -15.66 -1.99 -5.00
CA LEU A 372 -16.34 -3.25 -4.66
C LEU A 372 -17.83 -3.01 -4.42
N VAL A 373 -18.17 -1.93 -3.72
CA VAL A 373 -19.55 -1.47 -3.54
C VAL A 373 -20.21 -1.21 -4.89
N ALA A 374 -19.52 -0.54 -5.83
CA ALA A 374 -20.05 -0.27 -7.16
C ALA A 374 -20.33 -1.56 -7.96
N VAL A 375 -19.43 -2.55 -7.89
CA VAL A 375 -19.63 -3.87 -8.50
C VAL A 375 -20.84 -4.56 -7.86
N GLY A 376 -20.93 -4.60 -6.52
CA GLY A 376 -22.06 -5.18 -5.80
C GLY A 376 -23.39 -4.52 -6.17
N ARG A 377 -23.44 -3.19 -6.18
CA ARG A 377 -24.65 -2.43 -6.52
C ARG A 377 -25.14 -2.68 -7.95
N LYS A 378 -24.22 -2.81 -8.91
CA LYS A 378 -24.56 -2.92 -10.34
C LYS A 378 -24.77 -4.36 -10.80
N HIS A 379 -24.04 -5.32 -10.22
CA HIS A 379 -23.94 -6.67 -10.75
C HIS A 379 -24.42 -7.76 -9.78
N HIS A 380 -24.57 -7.49 -8.49
CA HIS A 380 -25.06 -8.50 -7.56
C HIS A 380 -26.56 -8.80 -7.81
N PRO A 381 -26.94 -10.06 -8.07
CA PRO A 381 -28.30 -10.42 -8.49
C PRO A 381 -29.36 -10.11 -7.42
N GLU A 382 -29.01 -10.26 -6.14
CA GLU A 382 -29.90 -9.94 -5.01
C GLU A 382 -30.00 -8.45 -4.66
N GLN A 383 -29.29 -7.56 -5.39
CA GLN A 383 -29.31 -6.10 -5.19
C GLN A 383 -29.15 -5.67 -3.70
N PRO A 384 -28.05 -6.09 -3.04
CA PRO A 384 -27.87 -5.92 -1.60
C PRO A 384 -27.73 -4.45 -1.18
N TYR A 385 -27.16 -3.61 -2.05
CA TYR A 385 -26.92 -2.20 -1.75
C TYR A 385 -28.07 -1.30 -2.23
N ASN A 386 -29.29 -1.62 -1.82
CA ASN A 386 -30.52 -0.83 -2.03
C ASN A 386 -30.75 0.20 -0.90
N SER A 387 -31.86 0.93 -0.93
CA SER A 387 -32.18 2.00 0.03
C SER A 387 -32.31 1.56 1.49
N ARG A 388 -32.47 0.26 1.77
CA ARG A 388 -32.53 -0.29 3.14
C ARG A 388 -31.15 -0.53 3.77
N VAL A 389 -30.07 -0.50 2.97
CA VAL A 389 -28.71 -0.69 3.46
C VAL A 389 -27.95 0.62 3.41
N ARG A 390 -27.52 1.07 4.59
CA ARG A 390 -26.64 2.24 4.71
C ARG A 390 -25.19 1.81 4.46
N VAL A 391 -24.73 2.04 3.23
CA VAL A 391 -23.34 1.77 2.86
C VAL A 391 -22.44 2.91 3.33
N ILE A 392 -21.39 2.58 4.07
CA ILE A 392 -20.39 3.50 4.61
C ILE A 392 -19.05 3.14 3.96
N CYS A 393 -18.59 4.00 3.05
CA CYS A 393 -17.30 3.81 2.39
C CYS A 393 -16.16 4.33 3.28
N ASP A 394 -15.70 3.53 4.24
CA ASP A 394 -14.65 3.93 5.18
C ASP A 394 -13.91 2.72 5.77
N ASP A 395 -12.78 2.99 6.41
CA ASP A 395 -12.04 2.03 7.23
C ASP A 395 -12.91 1.57 8.42
N ALA A 396 -12.99 0.24 8.62
CA ALA A 396 -13.84 -0.36 9.64
C ALA A 396 -13.47 0.06 11.07
N ARG A 397 -12.18 0.23 11.34
CA ARG A 397 -11.69 0.66 12.64
C ARG A 397 -12.04 2.13 12.87
N ALA A 398 -11.77 3.00 11.91
CA ALA A 398 -12.12 4.42 12.00
C ALA A 398 -13.65 4.62 12.15
N PHE A 399 -14.45 3.77 11.49
CA PHE A 399 -15.89 3.75 11.69
C PHE A 399 -16.26 3.41 13.14
N LEU A 400 -15.73 2.30 13.68
CA LEU A 400 -15.98 1.88 15.05
C LEU A 400 -15.52 2.93 16.06
N GLU A 401 -14.40 3.62 15.82
CA GLU A 401 -13.93 4.67 16.74
C GLU A 401 -14.82 5.91 16.79
N ARG A 402 -15.54 6.22 15.70
CA ARG A 402 -16.39 7.43 15.61
C ARG A 402 -17.86 7.16 15.94
N THR A 403 -18.35 5.96 15.63
CA THR A 403 -19.74 5.62 15.91
C THR A 403 -19.97 5.47 17.41
N LYS A 404 -21.16 5.85 17.87
CA LYS A 404 -21.63 5.56 19.24
C LYS A 404 -22.70 4.48 19.26
N LYS A 405 -23.10 3.99 18.09
CA LYS A 405 -24.21 3.05 17.91
C LYS A 405 -23.78 1.66 18.37
N ARG A 406 -24.67 0.98 19.09
CA ARG A 406 -24.53 -0.43 19.47
C ARG A 406 -25.50 -1.31 18.68
N TYR A 407 -24.99 -2.45 18.22
CA TYR A 407 -25.70 -3.36 17.32
C TYR A 407 -26.11 -4.66 18.02
N ASP A 408 -27.24 -5.23 17.59
CA ASP A 408 -27.70 -6.55 18.05
C ASP A 408 -26.86 -7.67 17.41
N LEU A 409 -26.42 -7.48 16.17
CA LEU A 409 -25.55 -8.39 15.44
C LEU A 409 -24.42 -7.61 14.77
N ILE A 410 -23.19 -8.08 14.97
CA ILE A 410 -22.03 -7.65 14.17
C ILE A 410 -21.55 -8.86 13.36
N VAL A 411 -21.41 -8.70 12.05
CA VAL A 411 -20.93 -9.74 11.13
C VAL A 411 -19.60 -9.31 10.53
N MET A 412 -18.61 -10.19 10.60
CA MET A 412 -17.28 -10.03 9.99
C MET A 412 -16.85 -11.37 9.37
N ASN A 413 -17.34 -11.66 8.16
CA ASN A 413 -17.12 -12.95 7.51
C ASN A 413 -16.03 -12.88 6.45
N SER A 414 -15.17 -13.89 6.42
CA SER A 414 -14.18 -14.11 5.36
C SER A 414 -13.31 -12.87 5.06
N VAL A 415 -13.07 -12.01 6.05
CA VAL A 415 -12.16 -10.87 5.90
C VAL A 415 -10.75 -11.35 5.60
N ASP A 416 -10.42 -12.60 5.94
CA ASP A 416 -9.19 -13.25 5.56
C ASP A 416 -9.18 -13.80 4.12
N SER A 417 -10.25 -13.69 3.32
CA SER A 417 -10.12 -13.76 1.85
C SER A 417 -9.39 -12.52 1.31
N HIS A 418 -9.30 -11.44 2.10
CA HIS A 418 -8.32 -10.39 1.87
C HIS A 418 -6.90 -10.87 2.18
N SER A 419 -6.64 -12.08 2.69
CA SER A 419 -5.29 -12.54 3.04
C SER A 419 -4.33 -12.53 1.86
N GLN A 420 -4.75 -12.77 0.60
CA GLN A 420 -3.86 -12.57 -0.56
C GLN A 420 -3.39 -11.11 -0.67
N PHE A 421 -4.32 -10.17 -0.45
CA PHE A 421 -4.01 -8.74 -0.45
C PHE A 421 -3.36 -8.25 0.84
N ALA A 422 -3.68 -8.80 2.02
CA ALA A 422 -3.16 -8.39 3.33
C ALA A 422 -1.79 -9.00 3.61
N SER A 423 -1.51 -10.20 3.07
CA SER A 423 -0.17 -10.79 3.02
C SER A 423 0.72 -10.07 2.00
N SER A 424 0.15 -9.62 0.87
CA SER A 424 0.86 -8.74 -0.07
C SER A 424 0.92 -7.27 0.38
N ALA A 425 0.00 -6.79 1.22
CA ALA A 425 0.06 -5.48 1.88
C ALA A 425 0.88 -5.49 3.18
N GLY A 426 1.66 -6.57 3.37
CA GLY A 426 2.60 -6.77 4.46
C GLY A 426 3.59 -5.63 4.55
N LEU A 427 3.19 -4.59 5.27
CA LEU A 427 3.92 -3.87 6.30
C LEU A 427 3.22 -2.59 6.76
N ARG A 428 2.04 -2.22 6.24
CA ARG A 428 1.50 -0.91 6.61
C ARG A 428 0.03 -0.75 6.97
N LEU A 429 -0.96 -1.44 6.37
CA LEU A 429 -2.34 -0.93 6.53
C LEU A 429 -3.47 -1.95 6.77
N ASP A 430 -3.34 -3.25 6.50
CA ASP A 430 -4.52 -4.15 6.48
C ASP A 430 -4.58 -5.24 7.57
N SER A 431 -3.58 -5.33 8.47
CA SER A 431 -3.60 -6.30 9.59
C SER A 431 -4.16 -5.76 10.91
N TYR A 432 -4.55 -4.48 10.96
CA TYR A 432 -5.11 -3.88 12.17
C TYR A 432 -6.51 -4.42 12.51
N ILE A 433 -7.25 -4.94 11.53
CA ILE A 433 -8.56 -5.56 11.71
C ILE A 433 -8.53 -6.91 12.47
N PHE A 434 -7.33 -7.45 12.72
CA PHE A 434 -7.12 -8.69 13.49
C PHE A 434 -6.37 -8.47 14.81
N THR A 435 -6.21 -7.21 15.22
CA THR A 435 -5.57 -6.85 16.49
C THR A 435 -6.51 -7.04 17.67
N LEU A 436 -5.94 -7.26 18.86
CA LEU A 436 -6.69 -7.32 20.11
C LEU A 436 -7.58 -6.08 20.28
N GLU A 437 -7.01 -4.91 20.03
CA GLU A 437 -7.63 -3.59 20.17
C GLU A 437 -8.81 -3.40 19.20
N PHE A 438 -8.73 -3.94 17.98
CA PHE A 438 -9.86 -3.94 17.05
C PHE A 438 -11.04 -4.78 17.58
N PHE A 439 -10.77 -5.98 18.07
CA PHE A 439 -11.84 -6.83 18.63
C PHE A 439 -12.44 -6.21 19.91
N GLU A 440 -11.64 -5.50 20.72
CA GLU A 440 -12.16 -4.71 21.84
C GLU A 440 -13.13 -3.63 21.39
N GLN A 441 -12.85 -2.94 20.27
CA GLN A 441 -13.81 -2.02 19.66
C GLN A 441 -15.08 -2.74 19.19
N VAL A 442 -14.95 -3.91 18.57
CA VAL A 442 -16.14 -4.72 18.18
C VAL A 442 -16.98 -5.06 19.42
N ARG A 443 -16.36 -5.53 20.50
CA ARG A 443 -17.04 -5.85 21.78
C ARG A 443 -17.76 -4.63 22.37
N LYS A 444 -17.14 -3.45 22.30
CA LYS A 444 -17.71 -2.20 22.81
C LYS A 444 -18.95 -1.74 22.05
N HIS A 445 -19.05 -2.08 20.77
CA HIS A 445 -20.18 -1.74 19.90
C HIS A 445 -21.23 -2.85 19.79
N LEU A 446 -20.99 -4.00 20.39
CA LEU A 446 -21.99 -5.04 20.54
C LEU A 446 -22.88 -4.75 21.76
N ARG A 447 -24.20 -4.94 21.63
CA ARG A 447 -25.11 -4.94 22.78
C ARG A 447 -24.81 -6.10 23.72
N ASP A 448 -25.30 -6.02 24.95
CA ASP A 448 -24.94 -6.99 26.00
C ASP A 448 -25.51 -8.39 25.70
N ASP A 449 -26.68 -8.47 25.07
CA ASP A 449 -27.31 -9.68 24.52
C ASP A 449 -26.99 -9.92 23.03
N GLY A 450 -26.12 -9.09 22.46
CA GLY A 450 -25.79 -9.13 21.05
C GLY A 450 -24.93 -10.33 20.64
N LEU A 451 -24.96 -10.65 19.34
CA LEU A 451 -24.17 -11.71 18.73
C LEU A 451 -23.07 -11.12 17.85
N PHE A 452 -21.84 -11.57 18.02
CA PHE A 452 -20.77 -11.35 17.05
C PHE A 452 -20.57 -12.63 16.24
N ALA A 453 -20.67 -12.52 14.92
CA ALA A 453 -20.45 -13.62 13.99
C ALA A 453 -19.21 -13.33 13.14
N THR A 454 -18.23 -14.23 13.17
CA THR A 454 -17.06 -14.12 12.30
C THR A 454 -16.68 -15.45 11.71
N GLU A 455 -16.42 -15.46 10.40
CA GLU A 455 -15.92 -16.61 9.67
C GLU A 455 -14.45 -16.38 9.33
N PHE A 456 -13.63 -17.42 9.54
CA PHE A 456 -12.24 -17.43 9.11
C PHE A 456 -12.03 -18.56 8.11
N SER A 457 -11.45 -18.29 6.95
CA SER A 457 -11.29 -19.26 5.85
C SER A 457 -10.62 -20.56 6.32
N GLY A 458 -11.26 -21.65 5.97
CA GLY A 458 -11.00 -23.04 6.32
C GLY A 458 -9.84 -23.65 5.55
N PHE A 459 -9.43 -23.03 4.43
CA PHE A 459 -8.14 -23.35 3.79
C PHE A 459 -6.97 -23.15 4.77
N HIS A 460 -7.09 -22.20 5.72
CA HIS A 460 -6.10 -21.92 6.74
C HIS A 460 -6.37 -22.65 8.06
N TRP A 461 -7.63 -22.94 8.37
CA TRP A 461 -8.03 -23.50 9.67
C TRP A 461 -7.28 -24.78 10.08
N ASN A 462 -7.06 -25.68 9.12
CA ASN A 462 -6.33 -26.94 9.36
C ASN A 462 -4.85 -26.88 8.98
N ARG A 463 -4.46 -25.97 8.07
CA ARG A 463 -3.07 -25.86 7.59
C ARG A 463 -2.18 -25.00 8.49
N VAL A 464 -2.78 -24.15 9.34
CA VAL A 464 -2.05 -23.10 10.07
C VAL A 464 -2.46 -23.07 11.55
N PRO A 465 -1.99 -24.03 12.36
CA PRO A 465 -2.45 -24.20 13.74
C PRO A 465 -2.16 -23.00 14.64
N TRP A 466 -1.07 -22.26 14.36
CA TRP A 466 -0.68 -21.08 15.14
C TRP A 466 -1.61 -19.87 14.89
N ALA A 467 -2.04 -19.62 13.65
CA ALA A 467 -2.98 -18.51 13.33
C ALA A 467 -4.34 -18.77 13.96
N ARG A 468 -4.79 -20.03 13.91
CA ARG A 468 -5.97 -20.50 14.62
C ARG A 468 -5.86 -20.29 16.12
N ALA A 469 -4.74 -20.71 16.73
CA ALA A 469 -4.54 -20.56 18.16
C ALA A 469 -4.53 -19.09 18.57
N ARG A 470 -3.91 -18.22 17.75
CA ARG A 470 -3.92 -16.76 17.93
C ARG A 470 -5.33 -16.19 17.92
N LEU A 471 -6.13 -16.50 16.89
CA LEU A 471 -7.50 -16.01 16.81
C LEU A 471 -8.35 -16.48 18.00
N LYS A 472 -8.25 -17.76 18.37
CA LYS A 472 -8.97 -18.30 19.54
C LYS A 472 -8.58 -17.58 20.83
N GLU A 473 -7.30 -17.37 21.06
CA GLU A 473 -6.80 -16.64 22.22
C GLU A 473 -7.30 -15.19 22.24
N THR A 474 -7.26 -14.49 21.10
CA THR A 474 -7.81 -13.13 20.97
C THR A 474 -9.30 -13.09 21.31
N LEU A 475 -10.11 -13.97 20.73
CA LEU A 475 -11.55 -14.02 20.97
C LEU A 475 -11.88 -14.40 22.42
N TRP A 476 -11.09 -15.29 23.02
CA TRP A 476 -11.23 -15.62 24.43
C TRP A 476 -10.92 -14.43 25.35
N ARG A 477 -9.81 -13.70 25.11
CA ARG A 477 -9.44 -12.53 25.93
C ARG A 477 -10.46 -11.41 25.85
N VAL A 478 -11.02 -11.15 24.68
CA VAL A 478 -11.94 -10.02 24.46
C VAL A 478 -13.38 -10.36 24.84
N PHE A 479 -13.85 -11.56 24.49
CA PHE A 479 -15.27 -11.93 24.64
C PHE A 479 -15.53 -12.98 25.72
N GLY A 480 -14.50 -13.61 26.28
CA GLY A 480 -14.65 -14.82 27.11
C GLY A 480 -15.08 -16.05 26.30
N TYR A 481 -14.91 -16.02 24.98
CA TYR A 481 -15.38 -17.09 24.09
C TYR A 481 -14.53 -18.36 24.26
N ASP A 482 -15.15 -19.42 24.77
CA ASP A 482 -14.53 -20.75 24.79
C ASP A 482 -14.78 -21.44 23.44
N ALA A 483 -13.77 -21.41 22.57
CA ALA A 483 -13.82 -22.06 21.27
C ALA A 483 -13.91 -23.59 21.33
N LEU A 484 -13.92 -24.26 22.50
CA LEU A 484 -14.26 -25.68 22.62
C LEU A 484 -15.75 -25.90 22.89
N LYS A 485 -16.40 -24.95 23.58
CA LYS A 485 -17.82 -25.02 23.98
C LYS A 485 -18.76 -24.16 23.11
N GLY A 486 -18.20 -23.23 22.33
CA GLY A 486 -18.99 -22.35 21.46
C GLY A 486 -19.63 -23.08 20.29
N ASP A 487 -20.76 -22.54 19.81
CA ASP A 487 -21.40 -23.00 18.57
C ASP A 487 -20.40 -22.90 17.41
N LYS A 488 -20.08 -24.05 16.81
CA LYS A 488 -19.30 -24.14 15.58
C LYS A 488 -20.18 -24.67 14.48
N ALA A 489 -20.49 -23.80 13.53
CA ALA A 489 -20.91 -24.25 12.22
C ALA A 489 -19.73 -24.20 11.26
N TRP A 490 -19.85 -24.97 10.17
CA TRP A 490 -18.91 -24.91 9.06
C TRP A 490 -19.52 -24.09 7.94
N GLY A 491 -18.86 -22.99 7.60
CA GLY A 491 -19.17 -22.14 6.48
C GLY A 491 -18.55 -22.65 5.16
N MET A 492 -18.77 -21.91 4.08
CA MET A 492 -18.11 -22.12 2.79
C MET A 492 -16.59 -21.94 2.88
N GLY A 493 -16.16 -20.96 3.66
CA GLY A 493 -14.76 -20.65 3.90
C GLY A 493 -14.22 -21.60 4.93
N GLY A 494 -14.72 -21.56 6.17
CA GLY A 494 -14.20 -22.31 7.32
C GLY A 494 -15.13 -22.28 8.53
N PRO A 495 -14.66 -22.45 9.78
CA PRO A 495 -15.55 -22.37 10.93
C PRO A 495 -16.11 -20.96 11.11
N ILE A 496 -17.40 -20.89 11.41
CA ILE A 496 -18.09 -19.68 11.81
C ILE A 496 -18.12 -19.65 13.34
N PHE A 497 -17.55 -18.61 13.94
CA PHE A 497 -17.60 -18.33 15.36
C PHE A 497 -18.81 -17.47 15.67
N LEU A 498 -19.75 -18.04 16.42
CA LEU A 498 -20.91 -17.33 16.96
C LEU A 498 -20.63 -17.00 18.42
N ILE A 499 -20.42 -15.73 18.71
CA ILE A 499 -19.85 -15.26 19.97
C ILE A 499 -20.86 -14.37 20.67
N ARG A 500 -21.38 -14.84 21.80
CA ARG A 500 -22.10 -14.01 22.77
C ARG A 500 -21.13 -13.64 23.89
N PRO A 501 -20.97 -12.34 24.23
CA PRO A 501 -20.06 -11.96 25.28
C PRO A 501 -20.45 -12.57 26.63
N ALA A 502 -19.47 -13.05 27.39
CA ALA A 502 -19.67 -13.39 28.80
C ALA A 502 -19.53 -12.14 29.70
N ASP A 503 -20.14 -12.17 30.89
CA ASP A 503 -20.00 -11.11 31.88
C ASP A 503 -18.55 -10.95 32.38
N ARG A 504 -17.76 -12.05 32.43
CA ARG A 504 -16.30 -12.03 32.64
C ARG A 504 -15.61 -13.26 32.00
N PRO A 505 -14.45 -13.12 31.33
CA PRO A 505 -13.63 -14.26 30.95
C PRO A 505 -13.06 -14.95 32.20
N SER A 506 -13.09 -16.29 32.25
CA SER A 506 -12.49 -17.05 33.35
C SER A 506 -10.95 -16.96 33.26
N PRO A 507 -10.20 -16.58 34.32
CA PRO A 507 -8.76 -16.26 34.21
C PRO A 507 -7.80 -17.46 33.97
N THR A 508 -8.31 -18.69 33.90
CA THR A 508 -7.51 -19.92 34.06
C THR A 508 -6.80 -20.44 32.81
N THR A 509 -6.87 -19.76 31.66
CA THR A 509 -6.41 -20.34 30.38
C THR A 509 -5.55 -19.40 29.54
N TYR A 510 -4.65 -18.63 30.16
CA TYR A 510 -3.66 -17.88 29.38
C TYR A 510 -2.65 -18.83 28.73
N SER A 511 -2.70 -18.98 27.41
CA SER A 511 -1.61 -19.61 26.66
C SER A 511 -0.54 -18.56 26.34
N ASN A 512 0.66 -18.73 26.88
CA ASN A 512 1.84 -17.95 26.49
C ASN A 512 2.51 -18.50 25.22
N GLU A 513 1.95 -19.54 24.59
CA GLU A 513 2.57 -20.21 23.45
C GLU A 513 2.39 -19.45 22.13
N VAL A 514 1.51 -18.45 22.08
CA VAL A 514 1.14 -17.76 20.84
C VAL A 514 1.27 -16.25 20.98
N SER A 515 2.12 -15.62 20.14
CA SER A 515 2.20 -14.17 20.04
C SER A 515 0.89 -13.60 19.50
N LEU A 516 0.23 -12.71 20.25
CA LEU A 516 -0.97 -12.02 19.78
C LEU A 516 -0.64 -10.87 18.82
N SER A 517 -1.56 -10.61 17.90
CA SER A 517 -1.55 -9.38 17.08
C SER A 517 -2.06 -8.22 17.92
N THR A 518 -1.28 -7.14 17.96
CA THR A 518 -1.59 -5.90 18.68
C THR A 518 -1.36 -4.71 17.75
N ASP A 519 -1.76 -3.51 18.13
CA ASP A 519 -1.48 -2.33 17.29
C ASP A 519 0.02 -2.05 17.14
N ASP A 520 0.83 -2.40 18.13
CA ASP A 520 2.30 -2.29 18.03
C ASP A 520 2.88 -3.36 17.11
N TRP A 521 2.27 -4.54 17.05
CA TRP A 521 2.70 -5.66 16.23
C TRP A 521 1.51 -6.28 15.47
N PRO A 522 1.01 -5.61 14.41
CA PRO A 522 -0.19 -6.01 13.69
C PRO A 522 0.17 -7.07 12.64
N GLN A 523 0.64 -8.24 13.07
CA GLN A 523 1.19 -9.27 12.17
C GLN A 523 0.44 -10.59 12.30
N PHE A 524 -0.87 -10.56 12.00
CA PHE A 524 -1.73 -11.75 12.15
C PHE A 524 -1.30 -12.92 11.26
N TYR A 525 -0.74 -12.65 10.07
CA TYR A 525 -0.29 -13.67 9.13
C TYR A 525 1.17 -14.10 9.31
N LEU A 526 1.87 -13.55 10.31
CA LEU A 526 3.24 -13.94 10.62
C LEU A 526 3.27 -14.88 11.83
N ARG A 527 3.94 -16.03 11.70
CA ARG A 527 3.99 -17.05 12.77
C ARG A 527 4.52 -16.52 14.10
N GLY A 528 5.50 -15.60 14.07
CA GLY A 528 6.12 -15.03 15.25
C GLY A 528 7.02 -13.85 14.89
N ARG A 529 7.72 -13.29 15.87
CA ARG A 529 8.57 -12.11 15.70
C ARG A 529 9.92 -12.45 15.06
N PHE A 530 9.95 -12.52 13.74
CA PHE A 530 11.17 -12.72 12.95
C PHE A 530 11.01 -12.06 11.58
N ILE A 531 12.12 -11.85 10.86
CA ILE A 531 12.08 -11.42 9.45
C ILE A 531 11.98 -12.69 8.60
N PRO A 532 10.89 -12.93 7.86
CA PRO A 532 10.81 -14.04 6.93
C PRO A 532 12.01 -14.06 5.98
N TRP A 533 12.51 -15.26 5.68
CA TRP A 533 13.69 -15.42 4.83
C TRP A 533 13.54 -14.69 3.49
N ALA A 534 12.32 -14.67 2.95
CA ALA A 534 11.92 -13.91 1.78
C ALA A 534 12.35 -12.44 1.81
N TYR A 535 12.05 -11.75 2.92
CA TYR A 535 12.43 -10.35 3.10
C TYR A 535 13.93 -10.19 3.35
N GLY A 536 14.54 -11.16 4.03
CA GLY A 536 16.00 -11.22 4.20
C GLY A 536 16.75 -11.27 2.87
N GLU A 537 16.32 -12.13 1.95
CA GLU A 537 16.90 -12.25 0.60
C GLU A 537 16.71 -10.98 -0.23
N LEU A 538 15.54 -10.33 -0.12
CA LEU A 538 15.32 -9.01 -0.72
C LEU A 538 16.31 -7.98 -0.16
N ILE A 539 16.43 -7.88 1.16
CA ILE A 539 17.32 -6.92 1.82
C ILE A 539 18.75 -7.12 1.32
N VAL A 540 19.25 -8.36 1.31
CA VAL A 540 20.58 -8.69 0.80
C VAL A 540 20.73 -8.32 -0.67
N SER A 541 19.76 -8.66 -1.52
CA SER A 541 19.79 -8.34 -2.95
C SER A 541 19.83 -6.83 -3.20
N VAL A 542 18.98 -6.05 -2.51
CA VAL A 542 18.96 -4.59 -2.60
C VAL A 542 20.30 -4.00 -2.17
N VAL A 543 20.88 -4.47 -1.06
CA VAL A 543 22.18 -4.00 -0.57
C VAL A 543 23.29 -4.31 -1.57
N LEU A 544 23.35 -5.53 -2.11
CA LEU A 544 24.37 -5.93 -3.07
C LEU A 544 24.27 -5.15 -4.39
N ILE A 545 23.05 -5.00 -4.93
CA ILE A 545 22.81 -4.22 -6.16
C ILE A 545 23.20 -2.76 -5.94
N SER A 546 22.84 -2.19 -4.80
CA SER A 546 23.17 -0.80 -4.45
C SER A 546 24.68 -0.59 -4.29
N ALA A 547 25.36 -1.52 -3.61
CA ALA A 547 26.82 -1.50 -3.47
C ALA A 547 27.52 -1.61 -4.84
N LEU A 548 27.09 -2.55 -5.68
CA LEU A 548 27.61 -2.69 -7.05
C LEU A 548 27.37 -1.42 -7.86
N ALA A 549 26.16 -0.85 -7.81
CA ALA A 549 25.83 0.37 -8.53
C ALA A 549 26.70 1.56 -8.09
N LEU A 550 27.02 1.68 -6.80
CA LEU A 550 27.94 2.69 -6.26
C LEU A 550 29.38 2.47 -6.74
N VAL A 551 29.85 1.22 -6.75
CA VAL A 551 31.18 0.85 -7.28
C VAL A 551 31.29 1.18 -8.77
N LEU A 552 30.27 0.83 -9.56
CA LEU A 552 30.22 1.11 -11.00
C LEU A 552 30.07 2.60 -11.30
N ALA A 553 29.33 3.34 -10.46
CA ALA A 553 29.23 4.78 -10.53
C ALA A 553 30.58 5.48 -10.29
N ARG A 554 31.55 4.78 -9.66
CA ARG A 554 32.94 5.22 -9.43
C ARG A 554 33.08 6.67 -8.95
N PRO A 555 32.29 7.22 -8.01
CA PRO A 555 32.24 8.68 -7.74
C PRO A 555 33.64 9.34 -7.64
N SER A 556 33.95 10.40 -8.41
CA SER A 556 35.28 11.08 -8.37
C SER A 556 35.17 12.41 -7.65
N GLY A 557 36.22 12.74 -6.91
CA GLY A 557 36.30 13.93 -6.07
C GLY A 557 35.95 13.56 -4.63
N LEU A 558 36.94 13.66 -3.75
CA LEU A 558 36.91 13.35 -2.30
C LEU A 558 35.89 12.28 -1.88
N LEU A 559 36.37 11.03 -1.96
CA LEU A 559 35.97 9.90 -1.11
C LEU A 559 35.67 10.37 0.32
N ARG A 560 34.38 10.51 0.62
CA ARG A 560 33.78 10.13 1.90
C ARG A 560 32.29 10.03 1.65
N VAL A 561 31.72 8.86 1.94
CA VAL A 561 30.29 8.74 2.21
C VAL A 561 29.91 9.95 3.07
N ASP A 562 28.97 10.77 2.60
CA ASP A 562 28.49 11.87 3.43
C ASP A 562 27.58 11.26 4.51
N ALA A 563 28.23 10.74 5.55
CA ALA A 563 27.58 9.99 6.61
C ALA A 563 26.51 10.83 7.31
N HIS A 564 26.69 12.15 7.38
CA HIS A 564 25.69 13.03 7.96
C HIS A 564 24.39 13.02 7.13
N PHE A 565 24.46 13.28 5.82
CA PHE A 565 23.29 13.28 4.95
C PHE A 565 22.68 11.89 4.76
N PHE A 566 23.51 10.85 4.67
CA PHE A 566 23.07 9.47 4.60
C PHE A 566 22.26 9.08 5.85
N LEU A 567 22.81 9.28 7.05
CA LEU A 567 22.11 8.97 8.31
C LEU A 567 20.84 9.82 8.48
N LEU A 568 20.89 11.09 8.04
CA LEU A 568 19.74 11.98 8.09
C LEU A 568 18.58 11.47 7.21
N GLY A 569 18.91 10.93 6.04
CA GLY A 569 17.95 10.31 5.13
C GLY A 569 17.38 9.02 5.71
N SER A 570 18.24 8.16 6.28
CA SER A 570 17.80 6.92 6.93
C SER A 570 16.85 7.18 8.08
N ALA A 571 17.19 8.16 8.94
CA ALA A 571 16.35 8.53 10.08
C ALA A 571 15.02 9.15 9.63
N PHE A 572 15.07 10.06 8.64
CA PHE A 572 13.88 10.73 8.13
C PHE A 572 12.89 9.76 7.50
N MET A 573 13.35 8.80 6.70
CA MET A 573 12.47 7.81 6.08
C MET A 573 11.75 6.97 7.14
N LEU A 574 12.46 6.48 8.16
CA LEU A 574 11.82 5.74 9.27
C LEU A 574 10.84 6.60 10.06
N LEU A 575 11.18 7.87 10.28
CA LEU A 575 10.30 8.83 10.95
C LEU A 575 9.01 9.07 10.16
N GLU A 576 9.12 9.26 8.85
CA GLU A 576 7.99 9.38 7.94
C GLU A 576 7.13 8.11 7.98
N ILE A 577 7.76 6.94 7.94
CA ILE A 577 7.06 5.67 8.00
C ILE A 577 6.24 5.53 9.27
N LYS A 578 6.89 5.74 10.41
CA LYS A 578 6.24 5.68 11.72
C LYS A 578 5.08 6.68 11.82
N SER A 579 5.27 7.90 11.30
CA SER A 579 4.25 8.95 11.33
C SER A 579 3.02 8.59 10.49
N ILE A 580 3.22 8.01 9.30
CA ILE A 580 2.12 7.51 8.45
C ILE A 580 1.31 6.43 9.16
N THR A 581 1.99 5.49 9.81
CA THR A 581 1.34 4.41 10.56
C THR A 581 0.54 4.93 11.76
N GLU A 582 1.11 5.84 12.56
CA GLU A 582 0.41 6.44 13.71
C GLU A 582 -0.81 7.27 13.29
N LEU A 583 -0.71 8.04 12.21
CA LEU A 583 -1.83 8.85 11.70
C LEU A 583 -2.91 7.98 11.07
N SER A 584 -2.53 6.90 10.39
CA SER A 584 -3.50 5.91 9.88
C SER A 584 -4.28 5.24 10.99
N LEU A 585 -3.66 5.01 12.16
CA LEU A 585 -4.39 4.52 13.34
C LEU A 585 -5.39 5.55 13.88
N ALA A 586 -5.04 6.83 13.87
CA ALA A 586 -5.89 7.89 14.42
C ALA A 586 -7.07 8.28 13.52
N PHE A 587 -6.92 8.16 12.20
CA PHE A 587 -7.88 8.66 11.21
C PHE A 587 -8.45 7.59 10.27
N GLY A 588 -7.93 6.36 10.34
CA GLY A 588 -8.24 5.27 9.42
C GLY A 588 -7.20 5.12 8.31
N ALA A 589 -7.01 3.88 7.86
CA ALA A 589 -6.03 3.48 6.86
C ALA A 589 -6.44 3.82 5.41
N THR A 590 -7.15 4.94 5.20
CA THR A 590 -7.67 5.29 3.88
C THR A 590 -6.56 5.86 2.99
N TRP A 591 -6.72 5.69 1.67
CA TRP A 591 -5.79 6.27 0.69
C TRP A 591 -5.74 7.81 0.80
N PHE A 592 -6.89 8.42 1.10
CA PHE A 592 -7.00 9.87 1.29
C PHE A 592 -6.22 10.36 2.50
N VAL A 593 -6.36 9.70 3.66
CA VAL A 593 -5.59 10.03 4.86
C VAL A 593 -4.09 9.93 4.57
N ASN A 594 -3.64 8.83 3.98
CA ASN A 594 -2.22 8.66 3.62
C ASN A 594 -1.68 9.77 2.71
N ALA A 595 -2.46 10.18 1.70
CA ALA A 595 -2.07 11.30 0.83
C ALA A 595 -1.98 12.63 1.58
N MET A 596 -2.93 12.91 2.48
CA MET A 596 -2.88 14.10 3.35
C MET A 596 -1.66 14.08 4.28
N VAL A 597 -1.30 12.91 4.83
CA VAL A 597 -0.11 12.78 5.66
C VAL A 597 1.13 13.15 4.86
N ILE A 598 1.35 12.55 3.68
CA ILE A 598 2.52 12.85 2.84
C ILE A 598 2.55 14.35 2.49
N ALA A 599 1.40 14.94 2.15
CA ALA A 599 1.31 16.36 1.86
C ALA A 599 1.69 17.24 3.08
N ALA A 600 1.24 16.87 4.27
CA ALA A 600 1.58 17.56 5.52
C ALA A 600 3.08 17.43 5.87
N ILE A 601 3.67 16.26 5.63
CA ILE A 601 5.10 16.02 5.82
C ILE A 601 5.92 16.92 4.88
N LEU A 602 5.62 16.91 3.57
CA LEU A 602 6.29 17.76 2.59
C LEU A 602 6.09 19.25 2.89
N PHE A 603 4.90 19.63 3.36
CA PHE A 603 4.63 20.99 3.81
C PHE A 603 5.50 21.40 5.01
N ALA A 604 5.62 20.54 6.04
CA ALA A 604 6.47 20.79 7.20
C ALA A 604 7.96 20.95 6.79
N VAL A 605 8.44 20.13 5.87
CA VAL A 605 9.78 20.27 5.27
C VAL A 605 9.89 21.61 4.52
N GLY A 606 8.88 21.99 3.74
CA GLY A 606 8.81 23.30 3.07
C GLY A 606 8.88 24.47 4.04
N VAL A 607 8.14 24.42 5.16
CA VAL A 607 8.18 25.43 6.23
C VAL A 607 9.59 25.52 6.84
N ALA A 608 10.23 24.40 7.15
CA ALA A 608 11.60 24.40 7.66
C ALA A 608 12.58 25.10 6.69
N ASN A 609 12.42 24.88 5.39
CA ASN A 609 13.23 25.53 4.37
C ASN A 609 13.00 27.03 4.27
N VAL A 610 11.74 27.48 4.35
CA VAL A 610 11.40 28.91 4.37
C VAL A 610 11.99 29.58 5.61
N ILE A 611 11.97 28.91 6.77
CA ILE A 611 12.59 29.41 8.01
C ILE A 611 14.09 29.59 7.80
N VAL A 612 14.82 28.58 7.32
CA VAL A 612 16.27 28.67 7.08
C VAL A 612 16.60 29.73 6.02
N LEU A 613 15.76 29.87 4.99
CA LEU A 613 15.93 30.90 3.95
C LEU A 613 15.82 32.31 4.53
N LYS A 614 14.80 32.58 5.35
CA LYS A 614 14.56 33.90 5.95
C LYS A 614 15.51 34.23 7.10
N VAL A 615 15.77 33.27 7.99
CA VAL A 615 16.54 33.49 9.23
C VAL A 615 18.05 33.44 8.99
N GLY A 616 18.51 32.79 7.92
CA GLY A 616 19.94 32.73 7.64
C GLY A 616 20.65 31.59 8.38
N ARG A 617 20.89 31.80 9.67
CA ARG A 617 21.68 30.90 10.53
C ARG A 617 20.83 30.34 11.67
N VAL A 618 20.16 29.22 11.40
CA VAL A 618 19.48 28.45 12.45
C VAL A 618 20.51 27.51 13.11
N PRO A 619 20.72 27.56 14.44
CA PRO A 619 21.61 26.62 15.11
C PRO A 619 21.14 25.17 14.97
N TYR A 620 22.05 24.25 14.63
CA TYR A 620 21.75 22.81 14.54
C TYR A 620 21.12 22.25 15.83
N ALA A 621 21.54 22.79 16.99
CA ALA A 621 21.03 22.38 18.30
C ALA A 621 19.51 22.52 18.41
N ILE A 622 18.90 23.55 17.79
CA ILE A 622 17.45 23.74 17.82
C ILE A 622 16.75 22.61 17.07
N GLY A 623 17.19 22.31 15.84
CA GLY A 623 16.59 21.24 15.04
C GLY A 623 16.70 19.88 15.72
N TYR A 624 17.89 19.53 16.22
CA TYR A 624 18.09 18.27 16.96
C TYR A 624 17.31 18.23 18.27
N ALA A 625 17.21 19.33 19.02
CA ALA A 625 16.43 19.38 20.25
C ALA A 625 14.94 19.12 19.96
N ILE A 626 14.38 19.72 18.91
CA ILE A 626 12.99 19.46 18.48
C ILE A 626 12.80 17.99 18.15
N VAL A 627 13.71 17.39 17.38
CA VAL A 627 13.65 15.96 17.02
C VAL A 627 13.69 15.07 18.26
N PHE A 628 14.72 15.21 19.11
CA PHE A 628 14.90 14.34 20.27
C PHE A 628 13.79 14.52 21.30
N LEU A 629 13.36 15.76 21.59
CA LEU A 629 12.28 16.01 22.53
C LEU A 629 10.95 15.43 22.00
N SER A 630 10.65 15.64 20.73
CA SER A 630 9.41 15.11 20.13
C SER A 630 9.40 13.58 20.11
N LEU A 631 10.54 12.95 19.80
CA LEU A 631 10.65 11.49 19.82
C LEU A 631 10.64 10.92 21.24
N ALA A 632 11.26 11.59 22.21
CA ALA A 632 11.22 11.17 23.61
C ALA A 632 9.80 11.24 24.19
N LEU A 633 9.08 12.35 23.96
CA LEU A 633 7.64 12.44 24.25
C LEU A 633 6.86 11.36 23.50
N GLY A 634 7.30 11.08 22.27
CA GLY A 634 6.89 9.97 21.42
C GLY A 634 6.85 8.61 22.11
N LEU A 635 7.89 8.32 22.89
CA LEU A 635 8.10 7.05 23.56
C LEU A 635 7.38 6.96 24.92
N VAL A 636 7.13 8.10 25.55
CA VAL A 636 6.44 8.18 26.85
C VAL A 636 4.93 8.08 26.69
N PHE A 637 4.37 8.76 25.69
CA PHE A 637 2.93 8.77 25.43
C PHE A 637 2.60 7.96 24.19
N THR A 638 1.72 6.97 24.32
CA THR A 638 1.26 6.11 23.23
C THR A 638 0.04 6.72 22.53
N THR A 639 -0.25 6.28 21.30
CA THR A 639 -1.44 6.73 20.56
C THR A 639 -2.73 6.38 21.33
N GLY A 640 -2.72 5.27 22.07
CA GLY A 640 -3.83 4.83 22.92
C GLY A 640 -4.23 5.85 24.00
N ASP A 641 -3.24 6.56 24.57
CA ASP A 641 -3.46 7.53 25.64
C ASP A 641 -4.35 8.70 25.19
N PHE A 642 -4.38 8.98 23.89
CA PHE A 642 -5.12 10.08 23.29
C PHE A 642 -6.43 9.64 22.63
N LEU A 643 -6.76 8.34 22.62
CA LEU A 643 -8.02 7.83 22.08
C LEU A 643 -9.23 8.26 22.93
N ALA A 644 -9.04 8.65 24.19
CA ALA A 644 -10.12 9.20 25.00
C ALA A 644 -10.49 10.65 24.63
N LEU A 645 -9.62 11.36 23.89
CA LEU A 645 -9.87 12.75 23.51
C LEU A 645 -11.00 12.86 22.45
N PRO A 646 -11.75 13.98 22.44
CA PRO A 646 -12.65 14.32 21.35
C PRO A 646 -11.90 14.32 20.01
N PHE A 647 -12.59 13.95 18.92
CA PHE A 647 -12.00 13.76 17.60
C PHE A 647 -11.08 14.90 17.14
N ALA A 648 -11.51 16.16 17.32
CA ALA A 648 -10.71 17.33 16.94
C ALA A 648 -9.42 17.47 17.77
N ALA A 649 -9.48 17.24 19.08
CA ALA A 649 -8.32 17.31 19.97
C ALA A 649 -7.35 16.16 19.71
N ARG A 650 -7.88 14.94 19.53
CA ARG A 650 -7.09 13.76 19.12
C ARG A 650 -6.36 14.04 17.81
N GLY A 651 -7.06 14.59 16.83
CA GLY A 651 -6.48 14.90 15.53
C GLY A 651 -5.39 15.95 15.61
N ALA A 652 -5.59 17.01 16.40
CA ALA A 652 -4.56 18.04 16.62
C ALA A 652 -3.29 17.47 17.28
N VAL A 653 -3.44 16.64 18.32
CA VAL A 653 -2.31 15.99 19.00
C VAL A 653 -1.58 15.03 18.08
N ALA A 654 -2.31 14.18 17.33
CA ALA A 654 -1.72 13.24 16.38
C ALA A 654 -0.94 13.97 15.28
N CYS A 655 -1.52 15.01 14.69
CA CYS A 655 -0.86 15.85 13.69
C CYS A 655 0.38 16.55 14.25
N ALA A 656 0.31 17.13 15.46
CA ALA A 656 1.45 17.79 16.08
C ALA A 656 2.60 16.80 16.36
N ARG A 657 2.27 15.63 16.92
CA ARG A 657 3.23 14.56 17.21
C ARG A 657 3.96 14.05 15.96
N ALA A 658 3.25 13.96 14.82
CA ALA A 658 3.85 13.60 13.55
C ALA A 658 4.66 14.76 12.93
N ALA A 659 4.13 15.98 12.94
CA ALA A 659 4.72 17.13 12.23
C ALA A 659 5.94 17.74 12.93
N LEU A 660 5.97 17.79 14.26
CA LEU A 660 7.07 18.40 15.03
C LEU A 660 8.45 17.76 14.79
N PRO A 661 8.63 16.43 14.90
CA PRO A 661 9.93 15.83 14.62
C PRO A 661 10.34 16.00 13.15
N ILE A 662 9.37 16.04 12.23
CA ILE A 662 9.60 16.27 10.80
C ILE A 662 10.06 17.71 10.54
N LEU A 663 9.45 18.69 11.20
CA LEU A 663 9.90 20.09 11.17
C LEU A 663 11.33 20.22 11.71
N GLY A 664 11.62 19.60 12.86
CA GLY A 664 12.97 19.58 13.44
C GLY A 664 14.01 18.94 12.50
N ALA A 665 13.68 17.80 11.91
CA ALA A 665 14.50 17.12 10.93
C ALA A 665 14.73 17.97 9.67
N GLY A 666 13.68 18.63 9.18
CA GLY A 666 13.74 19.57 8.07
C GLY A 666 14.64 20.77 8.35
N LEU A 667 14.65 21.30 9.58
CA LEU A 667 15.55 22.39 9.98
C LEU A 667 17.02 21.95 9.98
N VAL A 668 17.30 20.75 10.50
CA VAL A 668 18.66 20.15 10.46
C VAL A 668 19.09 19.97 9.00
N PHE A 669 18.25 19.33 8.18
CA PHE A 669 18.54 19.12 6.76
C PHE A 669 18.79 20.43 6.03
N ALA A 670 17.87 21.39 6.09
CA ALA A 670 17.96 22.65 5.36
C ALA A 670 19.20 23.46 5.79
N THR A 671 19.52 23.48 7.09
CA THR A 671 20.74 24.16 7.59
C THR A 671 22.01 23.47 7.07
N SER A 672 22.07 22.14 7.12
CA SER A 672 23.20 21.37 6.58
C SER A 672 23.33 21.53 5.07
N PHE A 673 22.22 21.51 4.35
CA PHE A 673 22.15 21.56 2.89
C PHE A 673 22.56 22.93 2.35
N ARG A 674 22.21 24.01 3.05
CA ARG A 674 22.70 25.36 2.76
C ARG A 674 24.24 25.44 2.77
N ASN A 675 24.87 24.70 3.68
CA ASN A 675 26.32 24.71 3.90
C ASN A 675 27.04 23.58 3.14
N ALA A 676 26.33 22.81 2.32
CA ALA A 676 26.90 21.70 1.57
C ALA A 676 27.80 22.21 0.44
N ALA A 677 29.01 21.65 0.35
CA ALA A 677 29.96 22.01 -0.72
C ALA A 677 29.51 21.50 -2.10
N LEU A 678 28.83 20.34 -2.12
CA LEU A 678 28.28 19.72 -3.32
C LEU A 678 26.81 19.36 -3.08
N PRO A 679 25.85 20.30 -3.29
CA PRO A 679 24.43 20.06 -3.06
C PRO A 679 23.87 18.83 -3.79
N PRO A 680 24.21 18.55 -5.07
CA PRO A 680 23.74 17.34 -5.75
C PRO A 680 24.18 16.05 -5.04
N ALA A 681 25.44 15.98 -4.60
CA ALA A 681 25.97 14.80 -3.90
C ALA A 681 25.35 14.64 -2.50
N ALA A 682 25.14 15.74 -1.77
CA ALA A 682 24.47 15.72 -0.47
C ALA A 682 23.03 15.20 -0.58
N LEU A 683 22.27 15.66 -1.58
CA LEU A 683 20.93 15.16 -1.87
C LEU A 683 20.97 13.67 -2.26
N GLY A 684 21.94 13.28 -3.08
CA GLY A 684 22.11 11.89 -3.49
C GLY A 684 22.38 10.94 -2.32
N TRP A 685 23.31 11.29 -1.43
CA TRP A 685 23.57 10.51 -0.20
C TRP A 685 22.36 10.47 0.73
N ASN A 686 21.59 11.56 0.81
CA ASN A 686 20.36 11.58 1.59
C ASN A 686 19.30 10.60 1.04
N LEU A 687 19.11 10.54 -0.28
CA LEU A 687 18.19 9.58 -0.90
C LEU A 687 18.65 8.12 -0.72
N LEU A 688 19.94 7.84 -0.83
CA LEU A 688 20.50 6.51 -0.53
C LEU A 688 20.31 6.13 0.94
N GLY A 689 20.46 7.12 1.83
CA GLY A 689 20.13 6.99 3.24
C GLY A 689 18.67 6.62 3.45
N ALA A 690 17.76 7.34 2.81
CA ALA A 690 16.32 7.08 2.86
C ALA A 690 15.97 5.66 2.38
N MET A 691 16.64 5.15 1.35
CA MET A 691 16.51 3.74 0.95
C MET A 691 16.88 2.78 2.09
N VAL A 692 18.01 2.99 2.77
CA VAL A 692 18.37 2.15 3.93
C VAL A 692 17.39 2.31 5.09
N GLY A 693 16.88 3.51 5.33
CA GLY A 693 15.80 3.74 6.29
C GLY A 693 14.53 2.95 5.94
N GLY A 694 14.15 2.92 4.66
CA GLY A 694 13.02 2.11 4.19
C GLY A 694 13.22 0.61 4.37
N LEU A 695 14.46 0.09 4.22
CA LEU A 695 14.77 -1.29 4.59
C LEU A 695 14.70 -1.52 6.11
N GLY A 696 15.02 -0.49 6.90
CA GLY A 696 14.87 -0.53 8.37
C GLY A 696 13.44 -0.76 8.84
N GLU A 697 12.43 -0.51 8.00
CA GLU A 697 11.02 -0.76 8.30
C GLU A 697 10.76 -2.22 8.68
N TYR A 698 11.47 -3.16 8.04
CA TYR A 698 11.36 -4.60 8.30
C TYR A 698 11.75 -5.01 9.72
N LEU A 699 12.48 -4.16 10.47
CA LEU A 699 12.75 -4.39 11.90
C LEU A 699 11.45 -4.45 12.71
N SER A 700 10.40 -3.75 12.28
CA SER A 700 9.10 -3.78 12.96
C SER A 700 8.45 -5.17 12.99
N LEU A 701 8.79 -6.06 12.06
CA LEU A 701 8.33 -7.46 12.07
C LEU A 701 8.86 -8.23 13.28
N VAL A 702 10.01 -7.81 13.82
CA VAL A 702 10.65 -8.42 14.99
C VAL A 702 10.31 -7.65 16.26
N THR A 703 10.43 -6.33 16.22
CA THR A 703 10.41 -5.50 17.43
C THR A 703 9.06 -4.88 17.74
N GLY A 704 8.18 -4.74 16.74
CA GLY A 704 7.01 -3.83 16.80
C GLY A 704 7.34 -2.43 16.27
N VAL A 705 6.29 -1.66 15.98
CA VAL A 705 6.37 -0.31 15.38
C VAL A 705 6.93 0.73 16.37
N ALA A 706 6.59 0.63 17.66
CA ALA A 706 7.05 1.57 18.68
C ALA A 706 8.58 1.56 18.82
N ALA A 707 9.20 0.39 18.72
CA ALA A 707 10.66 0.22 18.83
C ALA A 707 11.43 0.94 17.70
N LEU A 708 10.81 1.21 16.54
CA LEU A 708 11.41 2.02 15.50
C LEU A 708 11.76 3.44 15.98
N GLY A 709 11.04 3.96 16.98
CA GLY A 709 11.35 5.25 17.62
C GLY A 709 12.78 5.31 18.16
N TRP A 710 13.25 4.24 18.79
CA TRP A 710 14.64 4.14 19.29
C TRP A 710 15.66 4.11 18.15
N VAL A 711 15.37 3.37 17.08
CA VAL A 711 16.23 3.31 15.89
C VAL A 711 16.37 4.71 15.26
N ILE A 712 15.26 5.45 15.15
CA ILE A 712 15.26 6.82 14.64
C ILE A 712 16.13 7.74 15.52
N ILE A 713 15.99 7.67 16.85
CA ILE A 713 16.81 8.45 17.79
C ILE A 713 18.30 8.14 17.61
N ILE A 714 18.67 6.86 17.52
CA ILE A 714 20.06 6.43 17.33
C ILE A 714 20.61 6.99 16.01
N LEU A 715 19.85 6.90 14.90
CA LEU A 715 20.30 7.41 13.61
C LEU A 715 20.49 8.94 13.62
N TYR A 716 19.60 9.71 14.27
CA TYR A 716 19.80 11.15 14.44
C TYR A 716 21.00 11.47 15.35
N ALA A 717 21.24 10.69 16.41
CA ALA A 717 22.41 10.86 17.27
C ALA A 717 23.72 10.59 16.52
N LEU A 718 23.76 9.52 15.71
CA LEU A 718 24.89 9.22 14.83
C LEU A 718 25.09 10.31 13.77
N SER A 719 24.00 10.86 13.22
CA SER A 719 24.05 11.99 12.28
C SER A 719 24.65 13.25 12.92
N LEU A 720 24.30 13.53 14.18
CA LEU A 720 24.88 14.64 14.95
C LEU A 720 26.37 14.42 15.23
N ALA A 721 26.76 13.19 15.58
CA ALA A 721 28.17 12.83 15.77
C ALA A 721 28.96 13.03 14.46
N ALA A 722 28.45 12.52 13.34
CA ALA A 722 29.05 12.67 12.01
C ALA A 722 29.22 14.14 11.62
N LEU A 723 28.24 15.00 11.94
CA LEU A 723 28.32 16.44 11.71
C LEU A 723 29.44 17.09 12.54
N ARG A 724 29.58 16.73 13.82
CA ARG A 724 30.65 17.27 14.67
C ARG A 724 32.04 16.83 14.19
N PHE A 725 32.19 15.56 13.80
CA PHE A 725 33.46 15.04 13.27
C PHE A 725 33.88 15.69 11.95
N SER A 726 32.92 16.04 11.08
CA SER A 726 33.24 16.73 9.82
C SER A 726 33.66 18.19 10.05
N HIS A 727 33.08 18.86 11.04
CA HIS A 727 33.50 20.20 11.47
C HIS A 727 34.89 20.22 12.12
N LEU A 728 35.26 19.20 12.90
CA LEU A 728 36.60 19.11 13.53
C LEU A 728 37.74 18.81 12.55
N ARG A 729 37.41 18.31 11.34
CA ARG A 729 38.38 18.01 10.27
C ARG A 729 38.58 19.15 9.26
N ARG A 730 37.75 20.19 9.33
CA ARG A 730 37.88 21.43 8.57
C ARG A 730 38.55 22.47 9.46
#